data_AF-A0A5A7VG38-F1
#
_entry.id   AF-A0A5A7VG38-F1
#
_cell.length_a   1.000
_cell.length_b   1.000
_cell.length_c   1.000
_cell.angle_alpha   90.00
_cell.angle_beta   90.00
_cell.angle_gamma   90.00
#
_symmetry.space_group_name_H-M   'P 1'
#
loop_
_entity.id
_entity.type
_entity.pdbx_description
1 polymer ?
#
loop_
_entity_poly.entity_id
_entity_poly.type
_entity_poly.pdbx_seq_one_letter_code
_entity_poly.pdbx_strand_id
1 'polypeptide(L)'
;MIKLPIVVFHSGRWDDTNNYLNYKTKSVLVDEMMSFENFVSLILREVLFDASPSSIQLSILLDYGITNIQTVVQIQEDKDVTWFLSLVKGQITRHPLVAHAIAHVPDMDLEWSSVVDSGMDNLCSLLPSSSIDDDFQILTDIHVSSFSSTFDLKENDMFASKELLSKSFYYIAIKNNFEFKTVRSNSKSIEFKCSQDNCPWYVRASRYKGGKLWRLRKYIANHNCSINVIQTTHKQASSSLISDCIGKDFSSFDRSTPNDIMIHMRTKLGVNVSYYKAWRAKELVMNSLNGEAKESYALIPNFFMKLKEINPGSFTAYETDTEGHFKYCFMAIGACIEGWKYCRPNISVDGTFLKSKYGGTLLTASTIDGNNQIFPLAFSIVDSENDASWRWFFENIKNSLGDREDLVVISDRHLSIPKSVHNVFPNAEYCVCLQHLLKSLKLIYKDPIIDKLFFRCGKAYTVVDFETNMRWMESMYPSIRDYLSKVSFEKWARAYCTRKRYQMMTTNISESLNAVLKESRDLPVAALLDSIRQILQNWFYDRRKVACCMRTVLTSWAEGELRIQHQNSRSFTVNAINDVEFQVIDGRKQFIVRLDCKSCTCCVWDLDEIPCAHALAVLLRPVGNHANWKSIGIENNILPPTFKRQAGRPRKQRILSIGEKKSHSRCSHCHRAGHNRRNCKFPPFLQ
;
A
#
# COMPACT_ATOMS: atom_id res chain seq x y z
N MET A 1 28.42 46.87 -29.26
CA MET A 1 28.93 45.77 -28.42
C MET A 1 27.76 45.25 -27.61
N ILE A 2 27.53 43.94 -27.65
CA ILE A 2 26.46 43.32 -26.85
C ILE A 2 26.93 43.32 -25.40
N LYS A 3 26.11 43.87 -24.49
CA LYS A 3 26.37 43.86 -23.05
C LYS A 3 25.58 42.72 -22.40
N LEU A 4 26.26 41.92 -21.61
CA LEU A 4 25.69 40.78 -20.91
C LEU A 4 25.34 41.17 -19.46
N PRO A 5 24.11 40.96 -19.00
CA PRO A 5 23.78 41.12 -17.60
C PRO A 5 24.27 39.93 -16.79
N ILE A 6 25.06 40.19 -15.74
CA ILE A 6 25.50 39.19 -14.75
C ILE A 6 25.01 39.59 -13.36
N VAL A 7 24.84 38.61 -12.48
CA VAL A 7 24.50 38.82 -11.06
C VAL A 7 25.76 38.60 -10.22
N VAL A 8 26.11 39.58 -9.40
CA VAL A 8 27.28 39.56 -8.53
C VAL A 8 26.84 39.47 -7.06
N PHE A 9 27.29 38.43 -6.36
CA PHE A 9 27.16 38.26 -4.92
C PHE A 9 28.38 38.85 -4.23
N HIS A 10 28.18 39.69 -3.24
CA HIS A 10 29.27 40.37 -2.55
C HIS A 10 28.96 40.60 -1.08
N SER A 11 29.99 40.98 -0.30
CA SER A 11 29.87 41.31 1.12
C SER A 11 29.32 40.18 2.00
N GLY A 12 29.33 38.95 1.51
CA GLY A 12 29.01 37.73 2.26
C GLY A 12 30.27 36.99 2.74
N ARG A 13 30.07 35.80 3.29
CA ARG A 13 31.12 34.92 3.81
C ARG A 13 30.95 33.50 3.32
N TRP A 14 32.07 32.81 3.09
CA TRP A 14 32.07 31.37 2.84
C TRP A 14 31.84 30.60 4.14
N ASP A 15 31.05 29.53 4.10
CA ASP A 15 31.04 28.51 5.14
C ASP A 15 32.02 27.37 4.82
N ASP A 16 32.19 26.44 5.76
CA ASP A 16 32.99 25.21 5.59
C ASP A 16 32.45 24.30 4.48
N THR A 17 31.23 24.63 4.04
CA THR A 17 30.43 23.96 3.04
C THR A 17 30.47 24.67 1.67
N ASN A 18 31.48 25.51 1.39
CA ASN A 18 31.60 26.24 0.11
C ASN A 18 30.30 26.91 -0.38
N ASN A 19 29.41 27.29 0.55
CA ASN A 19 28.26 28.13 0.26
C ASN A 19 28.63 29.55 0.62
N TYR A 20 28.25 30.47 -0.24
CA TYR A 20 28.38 31.89 0.05
C TYR A 20 27.12 32.36 0.76
N LEU A 21 27.23 32.77 2.02
CA LEU A 21 26.12 33.14 2.90
C LEU A 21 26.14 34.62 3.24
N ASN A 22 24.97 35.17 3.61
CA ASN A 22 24.80 36.56 4.07
C ASN A 22 25.31 37.62 3.08
N TYR A 23 25.16 37.36 1.78
CA TYR A 23 25.62 38.23 0.71
C TYR A 23 24.56 39.27 0.30
N LYS A 24 25.03 40.33 -0.37
CA LYS A 24 24.21 41.25 -1.15
C LYS A 24 24.36 40.92 -2.63
N THR A 25 23.34 41.25 -3.42
CA THR A 25 23.34 41.01 -4.87
C THR A 25 23.34 42.33 -5.65
N LYS A 26 24.09 42.37 -6.75
CA LYS A 26 24.07 43.48 -7.69
C LYS A 26 24.11 42.98 -9.13
N SER A 27 23.27 43.54 -10.00
CA SER A 27 23.35 43.27 -11.43
C SER A 27 24.37 44.20 -12.08
N VAL A 28 25.26 43.63 -12.90
CA VAL A 28 26.32 44.36 -13.60
C VAL A 28 26.24 44.03 -15.09
N LEU A 29 26.36 45.05 -15.94
CA LEU A 29 26.45 44.88 -17.40
C LEU A 29 27.90 44.83 -17.83
N VAL A 30 28.32 43.71 -18.40
CA VAL A 30 29.69 43.46 -18.83
C VAL A 30 29.77 43.31 -20.34
N ASP A 31 30.88 43.78 -20.94
CA ASP A 31 31.09 43.61 -22.38
C ASP A 31 31.46 42.14 -22.69
N GLU A 32 30.99 41.66 -23.84
CA GLU A 32 31.14 40.28 -24.30
C GLU A 32 32.61 39.80 -24.41
N MET A 33 33.54 40.72 -24.64
CA MET A 33 34.97 40.47 -24.62
C MET A 33 35.64 41.51 -23.71
N MET A 34 36.27 41.03 -22.66
CA MET A 34 36.87 41.88 -21.63
C MET A 34 38.11 41.18 -21.06
N SER A 35 39.21 41.92 -20.91
CA SER A 35 40.37 41.41 -20.18
C SER A 35 40.06 41.25 -18.70
N PHE A 36 40.75 40.34 -18.03
CA PHE A 36 40.65 40.09 -16.60
C PHE A 36 40.78 41.37 -15.78
N GLU A 37 41.75 42.22 -16.10
CA GLU A 37 41.98 43.49 -15.40
C GLU A 37 40.79 44.44 -15.55
N ASN A 38 40.23 44.57 -16.75
CA ASN A 38 39.05 45.41 -17.00
C ASN A 38 37.80 44.83 -16.34
N PHE A 39 37.67 43.51 -16.31
CA PHE A 39 36.57 42.79 -15.67
C PHE A 39 36.57 43.02 -14.16
N VAL A 40 37.70 42.77 -13.50
CA VAL A 40 37.87 43.00 -12.06
C VAL A 40 37.59 44.47 -11.72
N SER A 41 38.13 45.41 -12.50
CA SER A 41 37.93 46.85 -12.29
C SER A 41 36.47 47.28 -12.42
N LEU A 42 35.75 46.71 -13.39
CA LEU A 42 34.32 46.97 -13.58
C LEU A 42 33.49 46.45 -12.40
N ILE A 43 33.71 45.20 -11.97
CA ILE A 43 33.00 44.62 -10.83
C ILE A 43 33.23 45.45 -9.57
N LEU A 44 34.47 45.86 -9.34
CA LEU A 44 34.87 46.70 -8.21
C LEU A 44 34.10 48.02 -8.16
N ARG A 45 34.08 48.72 -9.29
CA ARG A 45 33.41 50.01 -9.42
C ARG A 45 31.91 49.86 -9.20
N GLU A 46 31.30 48.85 -9.80
CA GLU A 46 29.86 48.66 -9.70
C GLU A 46 29.45 48.21 -8.30
N VAL A 47 30.19 47.30 -7.65
CA VAL A 47 29.81 46.77 -6.34
C VAL A 47 30.13 47.72 -5.17
N LEU A 48 30.86 48.83 -5.41
CA LEU A 48 31.34 49.77 -4.38
C LEU A 48 32.17 49.04 -3.30
N PHE A 49 33.05 48.15 -3.75
CA PHE A 49 33.91 47.39 -2.85
C PHE A 49 35.17 48.23 -2.54
N ASP A 50 35.32 48.64 -1.28
CA ASP A 50 36.38 49.56 -0.80
C ASP A 50 37.74 48.83 -0.63
N ALA A 51 38.20 48.15 -1.69
CA ALA A 51 39.42 47.33 -1.65
C ALA A 51 40.22 47.45 -2.96
N SER A 52 41.54 47.28 -2.90
CA SER A 52 42.40 47.35 -4.08
C SER A 52 42.15 46.13 -5.01
N PRO A 53 42.33 46.25 -6.33
CA PRO A 53 42.21 45.12 -7.27
C PRO A 53 43.04 43.89 -6.90
N SER A 54 44.16 44.08 -6.20
CA SER A 54 45.05 43.04 -5.69
C SER A 54 44.55 42.30 -4.44
N SER A 55 43.47 42.76 -3.82
CA SER A 55 42.96 42.25 -2.53
C SER A 55 41.62 41.52 -2.65
N ILE A 56 41.12 41.31 -3.88
CA ILE A 56 39.84 40.67 -4.16
C ILE A 56 40.04 39.42 -4.99
N GLN A 57 39.26 38.41 -4.65
CA GLN A 57 39.13 37.19 -5.42
C GLN A 57 37.72 37.08 -6.01
N LEU A 58 37.67 36.84 -7.32
CA LEU A 58 36.43 36.55 -8.04
C LEU A 58 36.27 35.04 -8.19
N SER A 59 35.11 34.54 -7.80
CA SER A 59 34.75 33.13 -7.89
C SER A 59 33.37 32.96 -8.51
N ILE A 60 33.14 31.89 -9.24
CA ILE A 60 31.84 31.59 -9.84
C ILE A 60 31.20 30.46 -9.06
N LEU A 61 29.95 30.63 -8.65
CA LEU A 61 29.13 29.58 -8.07
C LEU A 61 28.36 28.89 -9.19
N LEU A 62 28.69 27.63 -9.43
CA LEU A 62 27.97 26.83 -10.42
C LEU A 62 26.83 26.09 -9.72
N ASP A 63 25.59 26.53 -9.98
CA ASP A 63 24.37 25.80 -9.61
C ASP A 63 23.82 25.01 -10.80
N TYR A 64 23.64 23.70 -10.60
CA TYR A 64 23.20 22.75 -11.62
C TYR A 64 21.77 22.24 -11.42
N GLY A 65 21.04 22.75 -10.42
CA GLY A 65 19.59 22.57 -10.26
C GLY A 65 19.09 21.15 -9.95
N ILE A 66 19.96 20.17 -9.67
CA ILE A 66 19.56 18.78 -9.34
C ILE A 66 20.23 18.29 -8.04
N THR A 67 21.34 18.91 -7.63
CA THR A 67 21.98 18.67 -6.34
C THR A 67 22.43 20.04 -5.81
N ASN A 68 22.27 20.32 -4.52
CA ASN A 68 22.72 21.57 -3.86
C ASN A 68 24.27 21.71 -3.84
N ILE A 69 24.97 21.21 -4.86
CA ILE A 69 26.42 21.26 -4.99
C ILE A 69 26.78 22.56 -5.71
N GLN A 70 27.04 23.60 -4.91
CA GLN A 70 27.72 24.78 -5.40
C GLN A 70 29.19 24.42 -5.67
N THR A 71 29.62 24.50 -6.94
CA THR A 71 31.05 24.38 -7.27
C THR A 71 31.63 25.76 -7.45
N VAL A 72 32.67 26.07 -6.66
CA VAL A 72 33.39 27.34 -6.70
C VAL A 72 34.51 27.25 -7.73
N VAL A 73 34.52 28.16 -8.70
CA VAL A 73 35.60 28.28 -9.70
C VAL A 73 36.20 29.67 -9.68
N GLN A 74 37.51 29.77 -9.44
CA GLN A 74 38.20 31.06 -9.35
C GLN A 74 38.50 31.64 -10.75
N ILE A 75 38.24 32.94 -10.91
CA ILE A 75 38.63 33.75 -12.08
C ILE A 75 39.98 34.42 -11.77
N GLN A 76 40.99 34.14 -12.58
CA GLN A 76 42.37 34.58 -12.34
C GLN A 76 43.06 35.11 -13.60
N GLU A 77 42.57 34.78 -14.79
CA GLU A 77 43.17 35.17 -16.07
C GLU A 77 42.09 35.50 -17.12
N ASP A 78 42.49 36.13 -18.23
CA ASP A 78 41.59 36.51 -19.34
C ASP A 78 40.74 35.33 -19.81
N LYS A 79 41.33 34.13 -19.88
CA LYS A 79 40.65 32.90 -20.29
C LYS A 79 39.49 32.52 -19.36
N ASP A 80 39.58 32.82 -18.07
CA ASP A 80 38.49 32.55 -17.12
C ASP A 80 37.34 33.54 -17.28
N VAL A 81 37.65 34.78 -17.63
CA VAL A 81 36.62 35.80 -17.91
C VAL A 81 35.88 35.41 -19.18
N THR A 82 36.61 35.07 -20.25
CA THR A 82 35.99 34.56 -21.47
C THR A 82 35.12 33.33 -21.19
N TRP A 83 35.63 32.38 -20.38
CA TRP A 83 34.90 31.19 -19.95
C TRP A 83 33.62 31.50 -19.15
N PHE A 84 33.68 32.45 -18.23
CA PHE A 84 32.52 32.89 -17.46
C PHE A 84 31.47 33.58 -18.34
N LEU A 85 31.91 34.47 -19.22
CA LEU A 85 31.02 35.23 -20.08
C LEU A 85 30.31 34.32 -21.09
N SER A 86 30.97 33.27 -21.61
CA SER A 86 30.32 32.27 -22.46
C SER A 86 29.26 31.46 -21.71
N LEU A 87 29.49 31.15 -20.44
CA LEU A 87 28.53 30.47 -19.56
C LEU A 87 27.24 31.28 -19.35
N VAL A 88 27.37 32.59 -19.09
CA VAL A 88 26.23 33.47 -18.79
C VAL A 88 25.41 33.83 -20.03
N LYS A 89 26.02 33.83 -21.23
CA LYS A 89 25.30 34.01 -22.51
C LYS A 89 24.17 33.00 -22.73
N GLY A 90 24.31 31.77 -22.21
CA GLY A 90 23.32 30.71 -22.40
C GLY A 90 22.22 30.63 -21.34
N GLN A 91 22.48 31.06 -20.10
CA GLN A 91 21.56 30.97 -18.95
C GLN A 91 21.84 32.08 -17.93
N ILE A 92 21.18 33.24 -18.08
CA ILE A 92 21.53 34.52 -17.43
C ILE A 92 21.49 34.54 -15.87
N THR A 93 21.01 33.51 -15.19
CA THR A 93 20.76 33.57 -13.73
C THR A 93 21.20 32.36 -12.90
N ARG A 94 21.77 31.31 -13.52
CA ARG A 94 22.13 30.07 -12.81
C ARG A 94 23.51 30.07 -12.18
N HIS A 95 24.37 31.01 -12.53
CA HIS A 95 25.78 30.96 -12.16
C HIS A 95 26.28 32.31 -11.62
N PRO A 96 25.93 32.68 -10.38
CA PRO A 96 26.29 33.98 -9.84
C PRO A 96 27.81 34.12 -9.66
N LEU A 97 28.30 35.32 -9.96
CA LEU A 97 29.69 35.72 -9.70
C LEU A 97 29.82 36.17 -8.25
N VAL A 98 30.73 35.60 -7.47
CA VAL A 98 31.05 36.01 -6.10
C VAL A 98 32.29 36.89 -6.12
N ALA A 99 32.17 38.10 -5.55
CA ALA A 99 33.28 39.00 -5.30
C ALA A 99 33.54 39.10 -3.79
N HIS A 100 34.74 38.70 -3.34
CA HIS A 100 35.09 38.70 -1.92
C HIS A 100 36.56 39.09 -1.69
N ALA A 101 36.87 39.63 -0.51
CA ALA A 101 38.23 40.00 -0.13
C ALA A 101 39.08 38.76 0.21
N ILE A 102 40.36 38.79 -0.14
CA ILE A 102 41.34 37.75 0.20
C ILE A 102 41.67 37.88 1.69
N ALA A 103 41.02 37.09 2.56
CA ALA A 103 41.53 36.87 3.91
C ALA A 103 42.62 35.80 3.84
N HIS A 104 43.80 36.06 4.40
CA HIS A 104 44.85 35.05 4.57
C HIS A 104 44.28 33.86 5.36
N VAL A 105 44.08 32.71 4.73
CA VAL A 105 43.76 31.44 5.41
C VAL A 105 44.93 30.48 5.14
N PRO A 106 45.61 29.95 6.18
CA PRO A 106 46.66 28.94 6.02
C PRO A 106 46.09 27.62 5.50
N ASP A 107 46.89 26.87 4.74
CA ASP A 107 46.61 25.49 4.33
C ASP A 107 46.02 24.67 5.51
N MET A 108 44.78 24.22 5.36
CA MET A 108 44.18 23.25 6.28
C MET A 108 43.26 22.32 5.47
N ASP A 109 43.75 21.11 5.21
CA ASP A 109 42.97 19.94 4.81
C ASP A 109 41.91 19.67 5.89
N LEU A 110 40.61 19.58 5.55
CA LEU A 110 39.58 18.90 6.36
C LEU A 110 38.31 18.57 5.56
N GLU A 111 37.79 17.38 5.85
CA GLU A 111 36.70 16.66 5.16
C GLU A 111 35.29 17.16 5.51
N TRP A 112 34.33 16.84 4.64
CA TRP A 112 32.99 17.43 4.58
C TRP A 112 31.86 16.49 5.05
N SER A 113 30.83 17.05 5.72
CA SER A 113 29.49 16.45 5.86
C SER A 113 28.37 17.49 5.70
N SER A 114 27.14 17.02 5.43
CA SER A 114 26.09 17.65 4.61
C SER A 114 24.84 18.24 5.34
N VAL A 115 23.95 18.85 4.52
CA VAL A 115 22.49 19.22 4.66
C VAL A 115 22.22 20.63 5.29
N VAL A 116 21.32 21.54 4.85
CA VAL A 116 19.93 21.50 4.31
C VAL A 116 19.50 22.80 3.56
N ASP A 117 18.72 22.60 2.47
CA ASP A 117 17.60 23.36 1.81
C ASP A 117 17.36 24.89 1.89
N SER A 118 17.11 25.51 0.73
CA SER A 118 15.87 26.29 0.43
C SER A 118 15.81 26.73 -1.05
N GLY A 119 14.72 26.41 -1.75
CA GLY A 119 14.55 26.61 -3.20
C GLY A 119 14.10 28.00 -3.67
N MET A 120 13.96 28.14 -5.00
CA MET A 120 13.07 29.11 -5.64
C MET A 120 12.77 28.68 -7.11
N ASP A 121 11.49 28.63 -7.43
CA ASP A 121 10.94 28.35 -8.75
C ASP A 121 11.01 29.53 -9.74
N ASN A 122 10.97 29.15 -11.03
CA ASN A 122 10.51 29.88 -12.21
C ASN A 122 11.25 31.15 -12.66
N LEU A 123 11.84 31.07 -13.86
CA LEU A 123 11.78 32.08 -14.94
C LEU A 123 12.53 31.54 -16.19
N CYS A 124 11.90 30.63 -16.93
CA CYS A 124 12.33 30.23 -18.28
C CYS A 124 11.32 30.74 -19.30
N SER A 125 11.42 32.03 -19.62
CA SER A 125 10.91 32.54 -20.89
C SER A 125 11.67 33.81 -21.23
N LEU A 126 12.10 33.89 -22.48
CA LEU A 126 12.71 35.01 -23.20
C LEU A 126 14.23 34.91 -23.43
N LEU A 127 14.55 34.97 -24.74
CA LEU A 127 15.78 35.49 -25.41
C LEU A 127 16.78 34.47 -26.00
N PRO A 128 17.46 34.84 -27.10
CA PRO A 128 17.27 34.21 -28.41
C PRO A 128 18.54 33.55 -28.96
N SER A 129 18.36 32.83 -30.06
CA SER A 129 19.42 32.27 -30.90
C SER A 129 20.32 33.36 -31.50
N SER A 130 21.59 33.41 -31.11
CA SER A 130 22.67 33.92 -31.96
C SER A 130 24.01 33.30 -31.58
N SER A 131 24.61 32.66 -32.58
CA SER A 131 25.96 32.09 -32.65
C SER A 131 27.07 33.09 -32.38
N ILE A 132 28.13 32.69 -31.64
CA ILE A 132 29.55 33.00 -31.87
C ILE A 132 30.41 32.06 -30.98
N ASP A 133 31.49 31.55 -31.58
CA ASP A 133 32.58 30.68 -31.08
C ASP A 133 33.07 30.96 -29.64
N ASP A 134 32.91 29.96 -28.76
CA ASP A 134 33.95 29.48 -27.85
C ASP A 134 33.55 28.09 -27.34
N ASP A 135 34.25 27.08 -27.85
CA ASP A 135 33.65 25.80 -28.23
C ASP A 135 33.87 24.73 -27.14
N PHE A 136 33.26 24.87 -25.96
CA PHE A 136 33.23 23.83 -24.91
C PHE A 136 31.88 23.80 -24.16
N GLN A 137 31.45 22.62 -23.70
CA GLN A 137 30.23 22.43 -22.90
C GLN A 137 30.52 21.96 -21.47
N ILE A 138 29.59 22.19 -20.56
CA ILE A 138 29.61 21.62 -19.20
C ILE A 138 28.51 20.58 -19.07
N LEU A 139 28.90 19.31 -18.90
CA LEU A 139 27.99 18.21 -18.65
C LEU A 139 27.71 18.06 -17.16
N THR A 140 26.43 18.02 -16.79
CA THR A 140 25.94 17.95 -15.41
C THR A 140 25.15 16.67 -15.12
N ASP A 141 24.62 16.05 -16.16
CA ASP A 141 23.97 14.75 -16.13
C ASP A 141 24.32 13.99 -17.41
N ILE A 142 24.15 12.68 -17.37
CA ILE A 142 24.10 11.87 -18.58
C ILE A 142 22.70 12.14 -19.15
N HIS A 143 22.59 12.90 -20.24
CA HIS A 143 21.33 13.05 -20.99
C HIS A 143 20.93 11.70 -21.62
N VAL A 144 20.56 10.71 -20.81
CA VAL A 144 20.10 9.38 -21.24
C VAL A 144 18.70 9.46 -21.86
N SER A 145 17.98 10.57 -21.66
CA SER A 145 16.56 10.77 -21.99
C SER A 145 16.21 10.74 -23.49
N SER A 146 17.11 10.34 -24.37
CA SER A 146 16.78 10.12 -25.78
C SER A 146 17.26 8.79 -26.36
N PHE A 147 18.21 8.06 -25.74
CA PHE A 147 18.93 6.93 -26.33
C PHE A 147 19.47 7.17 -27.78
N SER A 148 19.30 8.38 -28.34
CA SER A 148 19.46 8.69 -29.77
C SER A 148 20.58 9.69 -29.99
N SER A 149 20.80 10.65 -29.09
CA SER A 149 21.87 11.65 -29.24
C SER A 149 23.24 11.00 -29.08
N THR A 150 24.09 11.16 -30.09
CA THR A 150 25.54 10.99 -29.98
C THR A 150 26.07 12.02 -28.98
N PHE A 151 26.89 11.58 -28.02
CA PHE A 151 27.66 12.52 -27.19
C PHE A 151 28.71 13.15 -28.10
N ASP A 152 28.44 14.35 -28.61
CA ASP A 152 29.41 15.12 -29.37
C ASP A 152 30.36 15.81 -28.38
N LEU A 153 31.35 15.04 -27.91
CA LEU A 153 32.36 15.52 -26.96
C LEU A 153 33.57 16.04 -27.72
N LYS A 154 34.09 17.18 -27.28
CA LYS A 154 35.31 17.79 -27.80
C LYS A 154 36.29 18.14 -26.69
N GLU A 155 37.54 18.37 -27.08
CA GLU A 155 38.57 18.81 -26.13
C GLU A 155 38.13 20.12 -25.45
N ASN A 156 38.46 20.24 -24.16
CA ASN A 156 38.04 21.29 -23.23
C ASN A 156 36.62 21.17 -22.66
N ASP A 157 35.79 20.23 -23.13
CA ASP A 157 34.52 19.93 -22.46
C ASP A 157 34.74 19.58 -20.99
N MET A 158 33.81 20.02 -20.14
CA MET A 158 33.91 19.89 -18.69
C MET A 158 32.77 19.04 -18.13
N PHE A 159 33.04 18.36 -17.03
CA PHE A 159 32.11 17.48 -16.35
C PHE A 159 31.99 17.90 -14.89
N ALA A 160 30.77 17.90 -14.36
CA ALA A 160 30.49 18.31 -12.98
C ALA A 160 31.23 17.46 -11.93
N SER A 161 31.55 16.20 -12.25
CA SER A 161 32.29 15.30 -11.36
C SER A 161 33.12 14.27 -12.12
N LYS A 162 34.08 13.66 -11.42
CA LYS A 162 34.88 12.53 -11.92
C LYS A 162 34.00 11.33 -12.27
N GLU A 163 32.95 11.12 -11.47
CA GLU A 163 32.01 10.02 -11.65
C GLU A 163 31.19 10.20 -12.93
N LEU A 164 30.65 11.39 -13.14
CA LEU A 164 29.91 11.73 -14.35
C LEU A 164 30.76 11.53 -15.60
N LEU A 165 31.98 12.08 -15.62
CA LEU A 165 32.96 11.86 -16.68
C LEU A 165 33.16 10.37 -16.97
N SER A 166 33.40 9.57 -15.92
CA SER A 166 33.65 8.13 -16.07
C SER A 166 32.44 7.41 -16.66
N LYS A 167 31.24 7.70 -16.14
CA LYS A 167 29.98 7.11 -16.61
C LYS A 167 29.63 7.52 -18.04
N SER A 168 29.89 8.77 -18.44
CA SER A 168 29.71 9.23 -19.82
C SER A 168 30.55 8.39 -20.79
N PHE A 169 31.83 8.16 -20.47
CA PHE A 169 32.68 7.30 -21.30
C PHE A 169 32.29 5.82 -21.22
N TYR A 170 31.78 5.33 -20.08
CA TYR A 170 31.21 3.99 -20.00
C TYR A 170 30.01 3.82 -20.93
N TYR A 171 29.13 4.81 -21.00
CA TYR A 171 27.99 4.81 -21.91
C TYR A 171 28.44 4.87 -23.37
N ILE A 172 29.42 5.72 -23.71
CA ILE A 172 30.00 5.80 -25.07
C ILE A 172 30.59 4.45 -25.50
N ALA A 173 31.32 3.78 -24.60
CA ALA A 173 31.89 2.47 -24.82
C ALA A 173 30.81 1.42 -25.14
N ILE A 174 29.73 1.41 -24.35
CA ILE A 174 28.58 0.52 -24.56
C ILE A 174 27.88 0.80 -25.89
N LYS A 175 27.55 2.06 -26.17
CA LYS A 175 26.81 2.46 -27.38
C LYS A 175 27.59 2.16 -28.67
N ASN A 176 28.91 2.32 -28.63
CA ASN A 176 29.80 2.06 -29.77
C ASN A 176 30.44 0.66 -29.73
N ASN A 177 30.01 -0.18 -28.80
CA ASN A 177 30.35 -1.59 -28.70
C ASN A 177 31.87 -1.89 -28.62
N PHE A 178 32.57 -1.18 -27.72
CA PHE A 178 33.99 -1.42 -27.46
C PHE A 178 34.32 -1.31 -25.97
N GLU A 179 35.36 -2.00 -25.51
CA GLU A 179 35.84 -1.90 -24.13
C GLU A 179 37.13 -1.09 -24.01
N PHE A 180 37.29 -0.43 -22.87
CA PHE A 180 38.55 0.24 -22.52
C PHE A 180 39.09 -0.21 -21.16
N LYS A 181 40.35 0.14 -20.89
CA LYS A 181 41.02 -0.02 -19.61
C LYS A 181 41.39 1.34 -19.02
N THR A 182 41.26 1.44 -17.70
CA THR A 182 41.72 2.60 -16.95
C THR A 182 43.23 2.50 -16.77
N VAL A 183 43.98 3.40 -17.42
CA VAL A 183 45.44 3.45 -17.32
C VAL A 183 45.86 4.21 -16.06
N ARG A 184 45.11 5.26 -15.74
CA ARG A 184 45.36 6.12 -14.58
C ARG A 184 44.03 6.65 -14.05
N SER A 185 43.87 6.66 -12.74
CA SER A 185 42.75 7.32 -12.08
C SER A 185 43.18 7.73 -10.68
N ASN A 186 43.36 9.03 -10.45
CA ASN A 186 43.69 9.59 -9.14
C ASN A 186 42.87 10.87 -8.89
N SER A 187 43.18 11.64 -7.85
CA SER A 187 42.44 12.86 -7.51
C SER A 187 42.68 14.02 -8.48
N LYS A 188 43.71 13.95 -9.34
CA LYS A 188 44.14 15.03 -10.26
C LYS A 188 43.88 14.72 -11.72
N SER A 189 43.89 13.45 -12.12
CA SER A 189 43.88 13.02 -13.52
C SER A 189 43.24 11.65 -13.71
N ILE A 190 42.68 11.43 -14.90
CA ILE A 190 42.12 10.15 -15.33
C ILE A 190 42.45 9.92 -16.81
N GLU A 191 42.82 8.68 -17.13
CA GLU A 191 43.22 8.27 -18.47
C GLU A 191 42.59 6.92 -18.83
N PHE A 192 41.93 6.87 -19.99
CA PHE A 192 41.35 5.66 -20.56
C PHE A 192 42.04 5.34 -21.89
N LYS A 193 42.30 4.05 -22.13
CA LYS A 193 42.80 3.52 -23.41
C LYS A 193 41.94 2.35 -23.83
N CYS A 194 41.70 2.18 -25.13
CA CYS A 194 41.01 0.99 -25.62
C CYS A 194 41.72 -0.29 -25.13
N SER A 195 40.94 -1.33 -24.89
CA SER A 195 41.45 -2.62 -24.43
C SER A 195 42.23 -3.35 -25.50
N GLN A 196 41.93 -3.12 -26.79
CA GLN A 196 42.70 -3.68 -27.89
C GLN A 196 44.02 -2.92 -28.10
N ASP A 197 45.07 -3.69 -28.37
CA ASP A 197 46.35 -3.12 -28.73
C ASP A 197 46.29 -2.41 -30.08
N ASN A 198 47.07 -1.34 -30.23
CA ASN A 198 47.14 -0.49 -31.42
C ASN A 198 45.85 0.25 -31.80
N CYS A 199 44.84 0.28 -30.94
CA CYS A 199 43.69 1.15 -31.12
C CYS A 199 44.02 2.60 -30.68
N PRO A 200 43.74 3.62 -31.52
CA PRO A 200 44.09 5.01 -31.23
C PRO A 200 43.16 5.67 -30.20
N TRP A 201 42.02 5.04 -29.86
CA TRP A 201 41.05 5.60 -28.94
C TRP A 201 41.67 5.87 -27.57
N TYR A 202 41.56 7.12 -27.13
CA TYR A 202 42.23 7.61 -25.93
C TYR A 202 41.49 8.79 -25.33
N VAL A 203 41.40 8.77 -24.00
CA VAL A 203 40.82 9.86 -23.20
C VAL A 203 41.84 10.25 -22.14
N ARG A 204 42.06 11.56 -21.99
CA ARG A 204 42.73 12.14 -20.82
C ARG A 204 41.89 13.30 -20.31
N ALA A 205 41.60 13.28 -19.02
CA ALA A 205 40.96 14.39 -18.33
C ALA A 205 41.70 14.71 -17.03
N SER A 206 41.56 15.94 -16.56
CA SER A 206 42.18 16.41 -15.32
C SER A 206 41.22 17.28 -14.53
N ARG A 207 41.38 17.26 -13.21
CA ARG A 207 40.64 18.12 -12.29
C ARG A 207 40.93 19.59 -12.62
N TYR A 208 39.89 20.40 -12.73
CA TYR A 208 40.03 21.81 -13.09
C TYR A 208 40.25 22.67 -11.85
N LYS A 209 41.38 23.38 -11.79
CA LYS A 209 41.74 24.35 -10.73
C LYS A 209 41.48 23.87 -9.29
N GLY A 210 41.68 22.57 -9.00
CA GLY A 210 41.42 21.99 -7.68
C GLY A 210 39.93 21.86 -7.29
N GLY A 211 39.01 22.39 -8.08
CA GLY A 211 37.56 22.31 -7.86
C GLY A 211 36.96 20.94 -8.19
N LYS A 212 35.63 20.80 -8.13
CA LYS A 212 34.92 19.54 -8.39
C LYS A 212 34.87 19.17 -9.88
N LEU A 213 35.07 20.14 -10.77
CA LEU A 213 34.99 19.95 -12.22
C LEU A 213 36.16 19.18 -12.80
N TRP A 214 35.88 18.43 -13.86
CA TRP A 214 36.85 17.68 -14.63
C TRP A 214 36.85 18.15 -16.07
N ARG A 215 38.00 18.58 -16.57
CA ARG A 215 38.17 19.03 -17.96
C ARG A 215 38.74 17.91 -18.81
N LEU A 216 38.13 17.66 -19.96
CA LEU A 216 38.63 16.80 -21.01
C LEU A 216 39.83 17.49 -21.68
N ARG A 217 41.02 16.90 -21.55
CA ARG A 217 42.29 17.47 -22.03
C ARG A 217 42.70 16.92 -23.38
N LYS A 218 42.37 15.65 -23.62
CA LYS A 218 42.63 14.99 -24.89
C LYS A 218 41.55 13.96 -25.14
N TYR A 219 40.98 13.96 -26.34
CA TYR A 219 39.98 12.97 -26.75
C TYR A 219 40.21 12.54 -28.19
N ILE A 220 40.58 11.28 -28.36
CA ILE A 220 40.65 10.64 -29.68
C ILE A 220 39.46 9.70 -29.79
N ALA A 221 38.44 10.11 -30.54
CA ALA A 221 37.21 9.34 -30.76
C ALA A 221 37.41 8.18 -31.75
N ASN A 222 38.37 8.29 -32.67
CA ASN A 222 38.61 7.28 -33.70
C ASN A 222 38.92 5.91 -33.09
N HIS A 223 38.30 4.89 -33.68
CA HIS A 223 38.39 3.51 -33.22
C HIS A 223 38.55 2.59 -34.44
N ASN A 224 39.50 1.65 -34.38
CA ASN A 224 39.84 0.73 -35.48
C ASN A 224 39.75 -0.75 -35.07
N CYS A 225 39.08 -1.04 -33.95
CA CYS A 225 39.03 -2.39 -33.42
C CYS A 225 38.24 -3.34 -34.31
N SER A 226 38.71 -4.60 -34.34
CA SER A 226 37.99 -5.68 -35.01
C SER A 226 36.67 -5.99 -34.32
N ILE A 227 35.63 -6.21 -35.13
CA ILE A 227 34.30 -6.65 -34.69
C ILE A 227 34.35 -8.01 -33.96
N ASN A 228 35.38 -8.83 -34.21
CA ASN A 228 35.53 -10.17 -33.64
C ASN A 228 35.85 -10.20 -32.13
N VAL A 229 36.09 -9.03 -31.52
CA VAL A 229 36.39 -8.88 -30.08
C VAL A 229 35.18 -8.33 -29.31
N ILE A 230 34.07 -8.10 -30.02
CA ILE A 230 32.81 -7.66 -29.43
C ILE A 230 32.26 -8.78 -28.55
N GLN A 231 32.25 -8.54 -27.25
CA GLN A 231 31.63 -9.43 -26.29
C GLN A 231 30.19 -8.98 -26.05
N THR A 232 29.27 -9.94 -25.90
CA THR A 232 27.89 -9.61 -25.53
C THR A 232 27.82 -9.05 -24.10
N THR A 233 28.80 -9.37 -23.24
CA THR A 233 28.99 -8.78 -21.91
C THR A 233 29.95 -7.60 -21.98
N HIS A 234 29.76 -6.58 -21.14
CA HIS A 234 30.57 -5.36 -21.18
C HIS A 234 31.10 -4.96 -19.80
N LYS A 235 32.42 -4.73 -19.67
CA LYS A 235 33.09 -4.29 -18.42
C LYS A 235 32.56 -2.94 -17.91
N GLN A 236 32.34 -2.00 -18.82
CA GLN A 236 31.83 -0.66 -18.54
C GLN A 236 30.34 -0.63 -18.16
N ALA A 237 29.58 -1.71 -18.37
CA ALA A 237 28.21 -1.85 -17.85
C ALA A 237 28.23 -2.10 -16.33
N SER A 238 28.58 -1.05 -15.58
CA SER A 238 28.58 -1.04 -14.12
C SER A 238 27.15 -0.90 -13.57
N SER A 239 26.88 -1.42 -12.38
CA SER A 239 25.56 -1.28 -11.74
C SER A 239 25.11 0.16 -11.58
N SER A 240 26.06 1.08 -11.35
CA SER A 240 25.76 2.51 -11.21
C SER A 240 25.39 3.18 -12.55
N LEU A 241 26.05 2.82 -13.66
CA LEU A 241 25.59 3.29 -14.96
C LEU A 241 24.23 2.67 -15.32
N ILE A 242 24.04 1.37 -15.02
CA ILE A 242 22.77 0.68 -15.27
C ILE A 242 21.64 1.36 -14.49
N SER A 243 21.85 1.78 -13.24
CA SER A 243 20.84 2.50 -12.45
C SER A 243 20.46 3.84 -13.09
N ASP A 244 21.43 4.57 -13.63
CA ASP A 244 21.18 5.86 -14.28
C ASP A 244 20.41 5.67 -15.60
N CYS A 245 20.69 4.58 -16.34
CA CYS A 245 19.97 4.25 -17.57
C CYS A 245 18.51 3.87 -17.33
N ILE A 246 18.21 3.18 -16.23
CA ILE A 246 16.86 2.67 -15.95
C ILE A 246 16.02 3.63 -15.10
N GLY A 247 16.63 4.53 -14.32
CA GLY A 247 15.92 5.39 -13.37
C GLY A 247 14.87 6.33 -13.98
N LYS A 248 14.95 6.61 -15.30
CA LYS A 248 14.01 7.48 -16.02
C LYS A 248 12.97 6.72 -16.87
N ASP A 249 13.25 5.46 -17.23
CA ASP A 249 12.44 4.68 -18.19
C ASP A 249 11.36 3.80 -17.54
N PHE A 250 11.47 3.53 -16.24
CA PHE A 250 10.54 2.67 -15.50
C PHE A 250 9.62 3.51 -14.63
N SER A 251 8.44 3.84 -15.18
CA SER A 251 7.35 4.53 -14.47
C SER A 251 6.80 3.78 -13.24
N SER A 252 7.14 2.49 -13.09
CA SER A 252 6.76 1.64 -11.95
C SER A 252 7.92 0.72 -11.52
N PHE A 253 9.05 1.32 -11.12
CA PHE A 253 10.27 0.61 -10.75
C PHE A 253 10.09 -0.46 -9.68
N ASP A 254 9.12 -0.25 -8.78
CA ASP A 254 8.85 -1.13 -7.63
C ASP A 254 8.58 -2.59 -8.06
N ARG A 255 7.95 -2.75 -9.24
CA ARG A 255 7.55 -4.06 -9.80
C ARG A 255 8.58 -4.72 -10.70
N SER A 256 9.63 -4.02 -11.10
CA SER A 256 10.60 -4.55 -12.05
C SER A 256 11.56 -5.52 -11.36
N THR A 257 11.71 -6.71 -11.92
CA THR A 257 12.67 -7.71 -11.44
C THR A 257 14.07 -7.45 -12.02
N PRO A 258 15.14 -7.99 -11.41
CA PRO A 258 16.47 -7.94 -12.03
C PRO A 258 16.52 -8.54 -13.43
N ASN A 259 15.64 -9.52 -13.74
CA ASN A 259 15.52 -10.09 -15.08
C ASN A 259 14.94 -9.08 -16.07
N ASP A 260 13.95 -8.27 -15.66
CA ASP A 260 13.38 -7.22 -16.52
C ASP A 260 14.44 -6.17 -16.87
N ILE A 261 15.30 -5.82 -15.90
CA ILE A 261 16.45 -4.93 -16.12
C ILE A 261 17.45 -5.55 -17.10
N MET A 262 17.75 -6.84 -16.97
CA MET A 262 18.61 -7.55 -17.92
C MET A 262 18.04 -7.53 -19.34
N ILE A 263 16.72 -7.76 -19.49
CA ILE A 263 16.02 -7.71 -20.79
C ILE A 263 16.06 -6.30 -21.35
N HIS A 264 15.83 -5.28 -20.51
CA HIS A 264 15.88 -3.88 -20.90
C HIS A 264 17.28 -3.49 -21.43
N MET A 265 18.35 -3.84 -20.70
CA MET A 265 19.72 -3.56 -21.13
C MET A 265 20.08 -4.28 -22.44
N ARG A 266 19.61 -5.52 -22.62
CA ARG A 266 19.80 -6.27 -23.87
C ARG A 266 19.05 -5.63 -25.04
N THR A 267 17.80 -5.22 -24.85
CA THR A 267 16.93 -4.70 -25.92
C THR A 267 17.26 -3.26 -26.31
N LYS A 268 17.67 -2.42 -25.34
CA LYS A 268 17.98 -1.00 -25.57
C LYS A 268 19.43 -0.73 -25.93
N LEU A 269 20.37 -1.47 -25.35
CA LEU A 269 21.81 -1.20 -25.47
C LEU A 269 22.60 -2.39 -26.02
N GLY A 270 21.96 -3.53 -26.32
CA GLY A 270 22.64 -4.72 -26.87
C GLY A 270 23.57 -5.43 -25.88
N VAL A 271 23.53 -5.08 -24.58
CA VAL A 271 24.45 -5.62 -23.57
C VAL A 271 23.79 -6.66 -22.68
N ASN A 272 24.45 -7.82 -22.56
CA ASN A 272 24.17 -8.83 -21.56
C ASN A 272 24.77 -8.42 -20.21
N VAL A 273 23.89 -8.16 -19.25
CA VAL A 273 24.22 -7.82 -17.86
C VAL A 273 23.99 -9.05 -16.98
N SER A 274 24.84 -9.27 -15.97
CA SER A 274 24.62 -10.36 -15.01
C SER A 274 23.48 -10.02 -14.04
N TYR A 275 22.83 -11.06 -13.50
CA TYR A 275 21.76 -10.90 -12.50
C TYR A 275 22.21 -10.01 -11.32
N TYR A 276 23.42 -10.24 -10.79
CA TYR A 276 23.96 -9.44 -9.69
C TYR A 276 24.11 -7.95 -10.04
N LYS A 277 24.58 -7.63 -11.25
CA LYS A 277 24.72 -6.24 -11.69
C LYS A 277 23.36 -5.55 -11.80
N ALA A 278 22.36 -6.26 -12.33
CA ALA A 278 20.99 -5.78 -12.46
C ALA A 278 20.30 -5.61 -11.09
N TRP A 279 20.49 -6.56 -10.18
CA TRP A 279 19.99 -6.48 -8.81
C TRP A 279 20.60 -5.28 -8.06
N ARG A 280 21.92 -5.09 -8.14
CA ARG A 280 22.60 -3.96 -7.50
C ARG A 280 22.21 -2.62 -8.13
N ALA A 281 21.94 -2.58 -9.43
CA ALA A 281 21.43 -1.39 -10.10
C ALA A 281 20.02 -1.03 -9.59
N LYS A 282 19.13 -2.03 -9.44
CA LYS A 282 17.82 -1.84 -8.81
C LYS A 282 17.96 -1.26 -7.40
N GLU A 283 18.85 -1.82 -6.58
CA GLU A 283 19.08 -1.33 -5.21
C GLU A 283 19.53 0.14 -5.18
N LEU A 284 20.40 0.57 -6.11
CA LEU A 284 20.81 1.97 -6.22
C LEU A 284 19.65 2.91 -6.57
N VAL A 285 18.76 2.50 -7.49
CA VAL A 285 17.55 3.26 -7.81
C VAL A 285 16.62 3.34 -6.59
N MET A 286 16.41 2.22 -5.90
CA MET A 286 15.53 2.19 -4.72
C MET A 286 16.07 3.05 -3.57
N ASN A 287 17.40 3.05 -3.35
CA ASN A 287 18.03 3.92 -2.35
C ASN A 287 17.93 5.41 -2.73
N SER A 288 18.00 5.74 -4.02
CA SER A 288 17.80 7.11 -4.50
C SER A 288 16.36 7.59 -4.28
N LEU A 289 15.37 6.71 -4.47
CA LEU A 289 13.95 7.04 -4.30
C LEU A 289 13.51 7.08 -2.83
N ASN A 290 13.95 6.13 -2.00
CA ASN A 290 13.42 5.89 -0.65
C ASN A 290 14.43 6.21 0.47
N GLY A 291 15.64 6.64 0.12
CA GLY A 291 16.77 6.72 1.04
C GLY A 291 17.38 5.36 1.35
N GLU A 292 18.49 5.34 2.08
CA GLU A 292 19.11 4.08 2.49
C GLU A 292 18.25 3.35 3.53
N ALA A 293 18.17 2.02 3.39
CA ALA A 293 17.43 1.18 4.33
C ALA A 293 17.89 1.37 5.80
N LYS A 294 19.18 1.67 6.02
CA LYS A 294 19.75 1.95 7.35
C LYS A 294 19.18 3.24 7.92
N GLU A 295 19.25 4.32 7.14
CA GLU A 295 18.85 5.66 7.54
C GLU A 295 17.33 5.74 7.78
N SER A 296 16.57 4.91 7.08
CA SER A 296 15.11 4.81 7.22
C SER A 296 14.64 4.53 8.66
N TYR A 297 15.40 3.78 9.46
CA TYR A 297 15.05 3.53 10.86
C TYR A 297 15.10 4.80 11.72
N ALA A 298 16.03 5.71 11.44
CA ALA A 298 16.13 6.99 12.15
C ALA A 298 14.95 7.93 11.85
N LEU A 299 14.17 7.66 10.79
CA LEU A 299 12.99 8.44 10.43
C LEU A 299 11.74 8.05 11.22
N ILE A 300 11.72 6.89 11.89
CA ILE A 300 10.53 6.37 12.58
C ILE A 300 9.97 7.36 13.62
N PRO A 301 10.79 7.96 14.53
CA PRO A 301 10.27 8.90 15.53
C PRO A 301 9.62 10.13 14.89
N ASN A 302 10.27 10.72 13.87
CA ASN A 302 9.75 11.89 13.16
C ASN A 302 8.46 11.54 12.38
N PHE A 303 8.43 10.40 11.71
CA PHE A 303 7.24 9.91 11.01
C PHE A 303 6.07 9.73 11.99
N PHE A 304 6.30 9.09 13.15
CA PHE A 304 5.28 8.90 14.16
C PHE A 304 4.78 10.19 14.81
N MET A 305 5.68 11.12 15.10
CA MET A 305 5.32 12.44 15.58
C MET A 305 4.43 13.16 14.57
N LYS A 306 4.83 13.17 13.29
CA LYS A 306 4.08 13.86 12.24
C LYS A 306 2.75 13.18 11.91
N LEU A 307 2.69 11.84 11.98
CA LEU A 307 1.46 11.08 11.84
C LEU A 307 0.45 11.44 12.93
N LYS A 308 0.89 11.55 14.19
CA LYS A 308 0.03 11.97 15.31
C LYS A 308 -0.47 13.40 15.16
N GLU A 309 0.38 14.30 14.64
CA GLU A 309 0.01 15.70 14.38
C GLU A 309 -1.05 15.82 13.28
N ILE A 310 -0.85 15.14 12.15
CA ILE A 310 -1.73 15.25 10.97
C ILE A 310 -2.98 14.37 11.10
N ASN A 311 -2.90 13.26 11.85
CA ASN A 311 -4.01 12.35 12.10
C ASN A 311 -4.26 12.18 13.62
N PRO A 312 -4.88 13.18 14.26
CA PRO A 312 -5.19 13.14 15.69
C PRO A 312 -5.97 11.88 16.07
N GLY A 313 -5.65 11.34 17.25
CA GLY A 313 -6.20 10.06 17.72
C GLY A 313 -5.43 8.83 17.26
N SER A 314 -4.42 8.97 16.38
CA SER A 314 -3.51 7.87 16.05
C SER A 314 -2.65 7.49 17.25
N PHE A 315 -2.39 6.18 17.41
CA PHE A 315 -1.50 5.64 18.43
C PHE A 315 -0.25 5.05 17.78
N THR A 316 0.91 5.44 18.28
CA THR A 316 2.20 4.93 17.83
C THR A 316 3.13 4.72 19.01
N ALA A 317 3.97 3.70 18.92
CA ALA A 317 5.00 3.37 19.90
C ALA A 317 6.22 2.77 19.19
N TYR A 318 7.42 2.99 19.73
CA TYR A 318 8.62 2.30 19.28
C TYR A 318 9.53 2.01 20.48
N GLU A 319 10.38 1.00 20.34
CA GLU A 319 11.34 0.55 21.34
C GLU A 319 12.71 0.35 20.70
N THR A 320 13.76 0.71 21.43
CA THR A 320 15.15 0.39 21.11
C THR A 320 15.72 -0.56 22.16
N ASP A 321 16.74 -1.32 21.79
CA ASP A 321 17.52 -2.08 22.76
C ASP A 321 18.43 -1.17 23.61
N THR A 322 19.24 -1.79 24.48
CA THR A 322 20.17 -1.09 25.38
C THR A 322 21.29 -0.35 24.64
N GLU A 323 21.56 -0.69 23.38
CA GLU A 323 22.58 -0.08 22.54
C GLU A 323 22.00 1.01 21.61
N GLY A 324 20.68 1.25 21.69
CA GLY A 324 19.98 2.22 20.87
C GLY A 324 19.60 1.70 19.48
N HIS A 325 19.75 0.39 19.21
CA HIS A 325 19.28 -0.20 17.98
C HIS A 325 17.77 -0.35 17.98
N PHE A 326 17.17 -0.19 16.81
CA PHE A 326 15.75 -0.45 16.62
C PHE A 326 15.39 -1.87 17.06
N LYS A 327 14.33 -1.99 17.86
CA LYS A 327 13.78 -3.27 18.29
C LYS A 327 12.37 -3.47 17.74
N TYR A 328 11.42 -2.64 18.19
CA TYR A 328 10.00 -2.74 17.83
C TYR A 328 9.40 -1.40 17.41
N CYS A 329 8.40 -1.42 16.53
CA CYS A 329 7.47 -0.30 16.39
C CYS A 329 6.03 -0.76 16.16
N PHE A 330 5.09 0.13 16.48
CA PHE A 330 3.65 -0.09 16.43
C PHE A 330 2.96 1.15 15.88
N MET A 331 1.95 0.94 15.04
CA MET A 331 1.13 1.98 14.45
C MET A 331 -0.33 1.52 14.36
N ALA A 332 -1.23 2.29 14.95
CA ALA A 332 -2.66 2.22 14.75
C ALA A 332 -3.17 3.63 14.36
N ILE A 333 -3.77 3.75 13.19
CA ILE A 333 -4.26 5.04 12.67
C ILE A 333 -5.54 5.43 13.41
N GLY A 334 -5.74 6.73 13.68
CA GLY A 334 -6.90 7.23 14.43
C GLY A 334 -8.25 6.76 13.87
N ALA A 335 -8.39 6.69 12.54
CA ALA A 335 -9.60 6.14 11.90
C ALA A 335 -9.82 4.64 12.19
N CYS A 336 -8.76 3.84 12.31
CA CYS A 336 -8.84 2.43 12.70
C CYS A 336 -9.29 2.29 14.15
N ILE A 337 -8.71 3.10 15.04
CA ILE A 337 -9.04 3.12 16.48
C ILE A 337 -10.50 3.54 16.69
N GLU A 338 -10.92 4.64 16.06
CA GLU A 338 -12.29 5.14 16.18
C GLU A 338 -13.32 4.21 15.52
N GLY A 339 -12.95 3.56 14.41
CA GLY A 339 -13.81 2.60 13.71
C GLY A 339 -14.00 1.28 14.47
N TRP A 340 -13.09 0.92 15.38
CA TRP A 340 -13.11 -0.36 16.11
C TRP A 340 -14.42 -0.60 16.86
N LYS A 341 -14.98 0.43 17.50
CA LYS A 341 -16.24 0.31 18.26
C LYS A 341 -17.46 -0.06 17.41
N TYR A 342 -17.39 0.12 16.10
CA TYR A 342 -18.43 -0.24 15.14
C TYR A 342 -18.17 -1.59 14.45
N CYS A 343 -17.04 -2.23 14.74
CA CYS A 343 -16.69 -3.55 14.21
C CYS A 343 -17.12 -4.66 15.17
N ARG A 344 -17.18 -5.91 14.66
CA ARG A 344 -17.37 -7.10 15.49
C ARG A 344 -16.20 -7.22 16.48
N PRO A 345 -16.41 -7.64 17.75
CA PRO A 345 -15.37 -7.77 18.76
C PRO A 345 -14.43 -8.97 18.50
N ASN A 346 -13.98 -9.15 17.26
CA ASN A 346 -13.09 -10.23 16.84
C ASN A 346 -11.84 -9.64 16.22
N ILE A 347 -10.67 -10.03 16.70
CA ILE A 347 -9.39 -9.61 16.16
C ILE A 347 -8.72 -10.83 15.52
N SER A 348 -8.44 -10.75 14.23
CA SER A 348 -7.54 -11.69 13.58
C SER A 348 -6.13 -11.12 13.52
N VAL A 349 -5.15 -11.89 13.96
CA VAL A 349 -3.73 -11.52 13.90
C VAL A 349 -2.93 -12.48 13.03
N ASP A 350 -1.88 -11.98 12.38
CA ASP A 350 -0.94 -12.78 11.59
C ASP A 350 0.41 -12.08 11.48
N GLY A 351 1.47 -12.87 11.34
CA GLY A 351 2.84 -12.42 11.13
C GLY A 351 3.33 -12.75 9.73
N THR A 352 4.12 -11.87 9.13
CA THR A 352 4.75 -12.15 7.84
C THR A 352 6.14 -11.54 7.74
N PHE A 353 7.07 -12.28 7.15
CA PHE A 353 8.45 -11.83 7.01
C PHE A 353 8.56 -10.58 6.12
N LEU A 354 9.35 -9.62 6.60
CA LEU A 354 9.86 -8.53 5.79
C LEU A 354 10.98 -9.06 4.89
N LYS A 355 11.12 -8.42 3.72
CA LYS A 355 12.11 -8.81 2.71
C LYS A 355 13.22 -7.77 2.53
N SER A 356 13.10 -6.65 3.23
CA SER A 356 14.14 -5.62 3.26
C SER A 356 15.46 -6.18 3.80
N LYS A 357 16.56 -5.45 3.57
CA LYS A 357 17.93 -5.83 3.97
C LYS A 357 18.06 -6.27 5.43
N TYR A 358 17.30 -5.66 6.34
CA TYR A 358 17.38 -5.91 7.78
C TYR A 358 16.41 -6.98 8.29
N GLY A 359 15.57 -7.54 7.41
CA GLY A 359 14.60 -8.56 7.78
C GLY A 359 13.55 -8.05 8.77
N GLY A 360 13.16 -8.92 9.71
CA GLY A 360 12.09 -8.69 10.68
C GLY A 360 10.75 -9.29 10.27
N THR A 361 9.75 -9.12 11.14
CA THR A 361 8.39 -9.59 10.93
C THR A 361 7.42 -8.41 11.01
N LEU A 362 6.52 -8.31 10.03
CA LEU A 362 5.36 -7.44 10.07
C LEU A 362 4.20 -8.21 10.71
N LEU A 363 3.79 -7.78 11.90
CA LEU A 363 2.59 -8.23 12.58
C LEU A 363 1.41 -7.34 12.18
N THR A 364 0.26 -7.97 11.93
CA THR A 364 -0.97 -7.27 11.56
C THR A 364 -2.12 -7.69 12.46
N ALA A 365 -3.00 -6.74 12.77
CA ALA A 365 -4.29 -6.99 13.41
C ALA A 365 -5.39 -6.45 12.50
N SER A 366 -6.43 -7.26 12.30
CA SER A 366 -7.59 -6.90 11.46
C SER A 366 -8.88 -7.50 11.99
N THR A 367 -10.00 -6.92 11.62
CA THR A 367 -11.35 -7.39 11.95
C THR A 367 -12.26 -7.30 10.73
N ILE A 368 -13.56 -7.46 10.94
CA ILE A 368 -14.59 -7.29 9.93
C ILE A 368 -15.55 -6.17 10.37
N ASP A 369 -15.81 -5.23 9.47
CA ASP A 369 -16.77 -4.13 9.70
C ASP A 369 -18.23 -4.58 9.48
N GLY A 370 -19.18 -3.66 9.74
CA GLY A 370 -20.61 -3.93 9.56
C GLY A 370 -21.04 -4.23 8.11
N ASN A 371 -20.20 -3.98 7.12
CA ASN A 371 -20.43 -4.33 5.71
C ASN A 371 -19.71 -5.63 5.32
N ASN A 372 -19.22 -6.39 6.31
CA ASN A 372 -18.49 -7.63 6.15
C ASN A 372 -17.20 -7.49 5.30
N GLN A 373 -16.56 -6.31 5.36
CA GLN A 373 -15.28 -6.04 4.71
C GLN A 373 -14.13 -6.12 5.73
N ILE A 374 -12.94 -6.49 5.25
CA ILE A 374 -11.72 -6.51 6.09
C ILE A 374 -11.45 -5.11 6.61
N PHE A 375 -11.35 -4.94 7.92
CA PHE A 375 -11.07 -3.66 8.55
C PHE A 375 -9.73 -3.75 9.30
N PRO A 376 -8.65 -3.14 8.80
CA PRO A 376 -7.36 -3.15 9.47
C PRO A 376 -7.40 -2.37 10.79
N LEU A 377 -6.73 -2.88 11.81
CA LEU A 377 -6.71 -2.30 13.16
C LEU A 377 -5.34 -1.72 13.52
N ALA A 378 -4.29 -2.53 13.40
CA ALA A 378 -2.94 -2.13 13.82
C ALA A 378 -1.85 -2.91 13.08
N PHE A 379 -0.65 -2.33 13.07
CA PHE A 379 0.54 -2.86 12.41
C PHE A 379 1.73 -2.74 13.36
N SER A 380 2.62 -3.72 13.33
CA SER A 380 3.86 -3.67 14.09
C SER A 380 5.01 -4.32 13.34
N ILE A 381 6.20 -3.74 13.47
CA ILE A 381 7.43 -4.32 12.95
C ILE A 381 8.25 -4.79 14.14
N VAL A 382 8.60 -6.08 14.12
CA VAL A 382 9.32 -6.74 15.20
C VAL A 382 10.52 -7.54 14.67
N ASP A 383 11.40 -7.95 15.57
CA ASP A 383 12.59 -8.75 15.26
C ASP A 383 12.25 -10.15 14.71
N SER A 384 11.29 -10.82 15.35
CA SER A 384 10.81 -12.17 15.01
C SER A 384 9.50 -12.47 15.74
N GLU A 385 8.85 -13.59 15.41
CA GLU A 385 7.69 -14.08 16.16
C GLU A 385 8.16 -14.83 17.42
N ASN A 386 8.06 -14.19 18.58
CA ASN A 386 8.47 -14.75 19.87
C ASN A 386 7.55 -14.26 21.00
N ASP A 387 7.75 -14.78 22.21
CA ASP A 387 6.89 -14.45 23.37
C ASP A 387 6.95 -12.94 23.71
N ALA A 388 8.09 -12.27 23.53
CA ALA A 388 8.25 -10.85 23.84
C ALA A 388 7.58 -9.96 22.78
N SER A 389 7.78 -10.25 21.49
CA SER A 389 7.23 -9.45 20.40
C SER A 389 5.71 -9.55 20.33
N TRP A 390 5.13 -10.73 20.52
CA TRP A 390 3.67 -10.90 20.58
C TRP A 390 3.06 -10.22 21.80
N ARG A 391 3.70 -10.33 22.97
CA ARG A 391 3.26 -9.62 24.18
C ARG A 391 3.24 -8.11 23.96
N TRP A 392 4.34 -7.56 23.45
CA TRP A 392 4.46 -6.13 23.15
C TRP A 392 3.42 -5.66 22.15
N PHE A 393 3.15 -6.46 21.10
CA PHE A 393 2.12 -6.17 20.12
C PHE A 393 0.72 -6.10 20.75
N PHE A 394 0.35 -7.09 21.56
CA PHE A 394 -0.96 -7.11 22.22
C PHE A 394 -1.11 -6.02 23.29
N GLU A 395 -0.05 -5.70 24.03
CA GLU A 395 -0.06 -4.58 24.98
C GLU A 395 -0.36 -3.26 24.26
N ASN A 396 0.24 -3.02 23.10
CA ASN A 396 -0.06 -1.84 22.29
C ASN A 396 -1.46 -1.88 21.65
N ILE A 397 -1.97 -3.05 21.25
CA ILE A 397 -3.39 -3.21 20.85
C ILE A 397 -4.30 -2.81 22.00
N LYS A 398 -4.05 -3.29 23.22
CA LYS A 398 -4.87 -2.96 24.39
C LYS A 398 -4.82 -1.46 24.72
N ASN A 399 -3.64 -0.86 24.66
CA ASN A 399 -3.46 0.57 24.92
C ASN A 399 -4.14 1.47 23.88
N SER A 400 -4.23 1.01 22.63
CA SER A 400 -4.81 1.80 21.53
C SER A 400 -6.31 1.56 21.32
N LEU A 401 -6.75 0.29 21.37
CA LEU A 401 -8.13 -0.11 21.07
C LEU A 401 -8.99 -0.34 22.30
N GLY A 402 -8.38 -0.46 23.48
CA GLY A 402 -9.05 -0.83 24.72
C GLY A 402 -9.44 -2.32 24.78
N ASP A 403 -10.23 -2.65 25.80
CA ASP A 403 -10.82 -3.98 25.98
C ASP A 403 -12.31 -3.95 25.59
N ARG A 404 -12.86 -5.08 25.16
CA ARG A 404 -14.29 -5.22 24.80
C ARG A 404 -14.84 -6.51 25.38
N GLU A 405 -16.10 -6.43 25.83
CA GLU A 405 -16.84 -7.63 26.17
C GLU A 405 -16.95 -8.56 24.95
N ASP A 406 -16.92 -9.86 25.21
CA ASP A 406 -16.96 -10.92 24.19
C ASP A 406 -15.81 -10.91 23.17
N LEU A 407 -14.67 -10.29 23.49
CA LEU A 407 -13.50 -10.26 22.60
C LEU A 407 -13.03 -11.68 22.24
N VAL A 408 -12.91 -11.94 20.94
CA VAL A 408 -12.29 -13.16 20.40
C VAL A 408 -11.02 -12.80 19.63
N VAL A 409 -9.91 -13.46 19.94
CA VAL A 409 -8.67 -13.36 19.15
C VAL A 409 -8.50 -14.63 18.32
N ILE A 410 -8.31 -14.49 17.01
CA ILE A 410 -8.13 -15.61 16.08
C ILE A 410 -6.79 -15.49 15.38
N SER A 411 -5.97 -16.53 15.48
CA SER A 411 -4.68 -16.59 14.79
C SER A 411 -4.42 -17.97 14.20
N ASP A 412 -3.22 -18.16 13.67
CA ASP A 412 -2.66 -19.47 13.40
C ASP A 412 -2.40 -20.25 14.71
N ARG A 413 -1.47 -21.21 14.71
CA ARG A 413 -1.11 -21.97 15.92
C ARG A 413 0.27 -21.62 16.47
N HIS A 414 0.77 -20.41 16.27
CA HIS A 414 2.03 -20.00 16.88
C HIS A 414 1.91 -19.99 18.41
N LEU A 415 2.81 -20.69 19.12
CA LEU A 415 2.67 -20.97 20.57
C LEU A 415 2.76 -19.72 21.45
N SER A 416 3.38 -18.65 20.97
CA SER A 416 3.53 -17.37 21.67
C SER A 416 2.24 -16.54 21.72
N ILE A 417 1.35 -16.69 20.74
CA ILE A 417 0.11 -15.92 20.64
C ILE A 417 -0.85 -16.23 21.79
N PRO A 418 -1.26 -17.49 22.05
CA PRO A 418 -2.20 -17.77 23.12
C PRO A 418 -1.68 -17.37 24.50
N LYS A 419 -0.37 -17.50 24.76
CA LYS A 419 0.27 -17.02 25.99
C LYS A 419 0.10 -15.51 26.14
N SER A 420 0.38 -14.75 25.07
CA SER A 420 0.30 -13.30 25.07
C SER A 420 -1.14 -12.81 25.21
N VAL A 421 -2.09 -13.44 24.51
CA VAL A 421 -3.53 -13.14 24.64
C VAL A 421 -3.99 -13.38 26.07
N HIS A 422 -3.67 -14.52 26.68
CA HIS A 422 -4.07 -14.81 28.07
C HIS A 422 -3.52 -13.79 29.07
N ASN A 423 -2.28 -13.33 28.87
CA ASN A 423 -1.64 -12.36 29.76
C ASN A 423 -2.21 -10.94 29.60
N VAL A 424 -2.53 -10.52 28.37
CA VAL A 424 -2.94 -9.13 28.08
C VAL A 424 -4.46 -8.97 28.12
N PHE A 425 -5.21 -9.95 27.62
CA PHE A 425 -6.66 -9.99 27.53
C PHE A 425 -7.21 -11.23 28.26
N PRO A 426 -7.20 -11.27 29.60
CA PRO A 426 -7.57 -12.46 30.37
C PRO A 426 -9.04 -12.89 30.16
N ASN A 427 -9.91 -11.96 29.75
CA ASN A 427 -11.33 -12.22 29.49
C ASN A 427 -11.64 -12.55 28.01
N ALA A 428 -10.65 -12.42 27.12
CA ALA A 428 -10.82 -12.73 25.70
C ALA A 428 -10.68 -14.22 25.44
N GLU A 429 -11.45 -14.73 24.48
CA GLU A 429 -11.34 -16.11 24.04
C GLU A 429 -10.29 -16.21 22.93
N TYR A 430 -9.33 -17.13 23.08
CA TYR A 430 -8.36 -17.43 22.05
C TYR A 430 -8.86 -18.58 21.17
N CYS A 431 -8.96 -18.31 19.87
CA CYS A 431 -9.48 -19.23 18.88
C CYS A 431 -8.44 -19.57 17.81
N VAL A 432 -8.44 -20.83 17.40
CA VAL A 432 -7.56 -21.34 16.34
C VAL A 432 -8.24 -21.20 14.97
N CYS A 433 -7.46 -20.82 13.96
CA CYS A 433 -7.88 -20.85 12.57
C CYS A 433 -8.16 -22.30 12.09
N LEU A 434 -9.37 -22.55 11.58
CA LEU A 434 -9.75 -23.87 11.04
C LEU A 434 -8.80 -24.33 9.92
N GLN A 435 -8.36 -23.42 9.05
CA GLN A 435 -7.50 -23.80 7.92
C GLN A 435 -6.11 -24.24 8.38
N HIS A 436 -5.55 -23.60 9.40
CA HIS A 436 -4.28 -24.00 9.99
C HIS A 436 -4.39 -25.30 10.79
N LEU A 437 -5.52 -25.51 11.48
CA LEU A 437 -5.81 -26.78 12.14
C LEU A 437 -5.97 -27.92 11.12
N LEU A 438 -6.68 -27.68 10.00
CA LEU A 438 -6.80 -28.66 8.93
C LEU A 438 -5.43 -29.03 8.33
N LYS A 439 -4.54 -28.05 8.09
CA LYS A 439 -3.17 -28.32 7.62
C LYS A 439 -2.44 -29.28 8.58
N SER A 440 -2.60 -29.10 9.88
CA SER A 440 -2.03 -30.00 10.90
C SER A 440 -2.67 -31.39 10.87
N LEU A 441 -4.01 -31.45 10.72
CA LEU A 441 -4.77 -32.70 10.64
C LEU A 441 -4.36 -33.54 9.41
N LYS A 442 -4.12 -32.88 8.27
CA LYS A 442 -3.69 -33.51 7.00
C LYS A 442 -2.35 -34.22 7.05
N LEU A 443 -1.49 -33.86 8.00
CA LEU A 443 -0.21 -34.56 8.21
C LEU A 443 -0.43 -35.99 8.73
N ILE A 444 -1.56 -36.24 9.39
CA ILE A 444 -1.91 -37.50 10.03
C ILE A 444 -2.97 -38.25 9.21
N TYR A 445 -4.02 -37.55 8.77
CA TYR A 445 -5.17 -38.11 8.07
C TYR A 445 -5.23 -37.56 6.64
N LYS A 446 -4.96 -38.40 5.64
CA LYS A 446 -4.76 -37.96 4.24
C LYS A 446 -6.03 -37.99 3.37
N ASP A 447 -7.16 -38.45 3.90
CA ASP A 447 -8.40 -38.60 3.13
C ASP A 447 -9.08 -37.23 2.85
N PRO A 448 -9.30 -36.84 1.57
CA PRO A 448 -9.95 -35.59 1.21
C PRO A 448 -11.38 -35.41 1.72
N ILE A 449 -12.09 -36.49 2.07
CA ILE A 449 -13.45 -36.43 2.63
C ILE A 449 -13.41 -35.78 4.03
N ILE A 450 -12.33 -36.01 4.80
CA ILE A 450 -12.14 -35.44 6.13
C ILE A 450 -12.12 -33.92 6.06
N ASP A 451 -11.55 -33.31 5.02
CA ASP A 451 -11.54 -31.85 4.85
C ASP A 451 -12.96 -31.27 4.94
N LYS A 452 -13.90 -31.86 4.19
CA LYS A 452 -15.29 -31.40 4.13
C LYS A 452 -16.01 -31.62 5.45
N LEU A 453 -15.83 -32.78 6.08
CA LEU A 453 -16.45 -33.09 7.36
C LEU A 453 -15.89 -32.25 8.50
N PHE A 454 -14.57 -32.03 8.53
CA PHE A 454 -13.89 -31.19 9.50
C PHE A 454 -14.42 -29.75 9.44
N PHE A 455 -14.56 -29.19 8.24
CA PHE A 455 -15.16 -27.86 8.09
C PHE A 455 -16.62 -27.80 8.50
N ARG A 456 -17.41 -28.86 8.23
CA ARG A 456 -18.79 -28.96 8.71
C ARG A 456 -18.87 -29.02 10.23
N CYS A 457 -17.98 -29.78 10.89
CA CYS A 457 -17.83 -29.76 12.35
C CYS A 457 -17.50 -28.35 12.84
N GLY A 458 -16.41 -27.76 12.36
CA GLY A 458 -15.92 -26.49 12.87
C GLY A 458 -16.94 -25.35 12.71
N LYS A 459 -17.72 -25.38 11.63
CA LYS A 459 -18.75 -24.36 11.31
C LYS A 459 -20.16 -24.73 11.79
N ALA A 460 -20.36 -25.87 12.45
CA ALA A 460 -21.67 -26.25 12.95
C ALA A 460 -22.19 -25.19 13.96
N TYR A 461 -23.44 -24.77 13.78
CA TYR A 461 -24.09 -23.83 14.72
C TYR A 461 -24.61 -24.55 15.97
N THR A 462 -24.98 -25.83 15.85
CA THR A 462 -25.51 -26.63 16.96
C THR A 462 -24.55 -27.76 17.34
N VAL A 463 -24.56 -28.13 18.62
CA VAL A 463 -23.80 -29.29 19.12
C VAL A 463 -24.26 -30.58 18.44
N VAL A 464 -25.55 -30.69 18.10
CA VAL A 464 -26.11 -31.85 17.39
C VAL A 464 -25.49 -32.00 16.00
N ASP A 465 -25.41 -30.92 15.24
CA ASP A 465 -24.78 -30.93 13.92
C ASP A 465 -23.27 -31.20 14.03
N PHE A 466 -22.61 -30.64 15.04
CA PHE A 466 -21.19 -30.94 15.32
C PHE A 466 -20.98 -32.43 15.57
N GLU A 467 -21.68 -33.01 16.55
CA GLU A 467 -21.54 -34.41 16.95
C GLU A 467 -21.88 -35.37 15.80
N THR A 468 -22.86 -35.01 14.98
CA THR A 468 -23.19 -35.77 13.77
C THR A 468 -21.97 -35.85 12.85
N ASN A 469 -21.40 -34.70 12.46
CA ASN A 469 -20.23 -34.66 11.58
C ASN A 469 -19.00 -35.32 12.24
N MET A 470 -18.86 -35.19 13.56
CA MET A 470 -17.76 -35.78 14.32
C MET A 470 -17.79 -37.31 14.27
N ARG A 471 -18.97 -37.91 14.50
CA ARG A 471 -19.17 -39.37 14.40
C ARG A 471 -18.87 -39.91 13.00
N TRP A 472 -19.20 -39.16 11.95
CA TRP A 472 -18.82 -39.54 10.59
C TRP A 472 -17.30 -39.61 10.43
N MET A 473 -16.56 -38.62 10.94
CA MET A 473 -15.09 -38.66 10.90
C MET A 473 -14.52 -39.80 11.76
N GLU A 474 -15.09 -40.07 12.93
CA GLU A 474 -14.66 -41.19 13.79
C GLU A 474 -14.90 -42.55 13.17
N SER A 475 -15.98 -42.71 12.40
CA SER A 475 -16.25 -43.96 11.68
C SER A 475 -15.18 -44.27 10.63
N MET A 476 -14.50 -43.23 10.11
CA MET A 476 -13.38 -43.36 9.18
C MET A 476 -12.05 -43.51 9.95
N TYR A 477 -11.87 -42.72 11.01
CA TYR A 477 -10.66 -42.69 11.83
C TYR A 477 -11.02 -42.58 13.32
N PRO A 478 -11.06 -43.70 14.06
CA PRO A 478 -11.48 -43.70 15.47
C PRO A 478 -10.66 -42.76 16.38
N SER A 479 -9.38 -42.52 16.06
CA SER A 479 -8.49 -41.66 16.84
C SER A 479 -8.68 -40.16 16.61
N ILE A 480 -9.50 -39.74 15.64
CA ILE A 480 -9.58 -38.33 15.23
C ILE A 480 -10.21 -37.44 16.32
N ARG A 481 -11.15 -37.98 17.11
CA ARG A 481 -11.75 -37.28 18.25
C ARG A 481 -10.72 -36.97 19.32
N ASP A 482 -9.92 -37.95 19.69
CA ASP A 482 -8.87 -37.78 20.69
C ASP A 482 -7.80 -36.81 20.24
N TYR A 483 -7.51 -36.73 18.95
CA TYR A 483 -6.59 -35.73 18.41
C TYR A 483 -7.18 -34.31 18.52
N LEU A 484 -8.43 -34.13 18.07
CA LEU A 484 -9.08 -32.82 18.03
C LEU A 484 -9.47 -32.30 19.42
N SER A 485 -9.77 -33.19 20.37
CA SER A 485 -10.07 -32.83 21.76
C SER A 485 -8.85 -32.28 22.49
N LYS A 486 -7.63 -32.71 22.15
CA LYS A 486 -6.37 -32.14 22.68
C LYS A 486 -6.17 -30.67 22.29
N VAL A 487 -6.78 -30.22 21.20
CA VAL A 487 -6.79 -28.80 20.80
C VAL A 487 -7.86 -28.00 21.55
N SER A 488 -8.80 -28.70 22.22
CA SER A 488 -10.03 -28.18 22.82
C SER A 488 -11.05 -27.69 21.79
N PHE A 489 -12.29 -28.19 21.87
CA PHE A 489 -13.35 -27.89 20.91
C PHE A 489 -13.78 -26.42 20.98
N GLU A 490 -13.72 -25.83 22.17
CA GLU A 490 -14.03 -24.42 22.45
C GLU A 490 -13.18 -23.46 21.60
N LYS A 491 -11.93 -23.86 21.27
CA LYS A 491 -10.99 -23.02 20.51
C LYS A 491 -11.23 -23.02 19.00
N TRP A 492 -11.86 -24.06 18.43
CA TRP A 492 -11.96 -24.19 16.96
C TRP A 492 -13.38 -24.45 16.46
N ALA A 493 -14.25 -25.06 17.25
CA ALA A 493 -15.62 -25.37 16.87
C ALA A 493 -16.58 -24.26 17.33
N ARG A 494 -17.38 -23.74 16.39
CA ARG A 494 -18.36 -22.69 16.68
C ARG A 494 -19.36 -23.11 17.75
N ALA A 495 -19.89 -24.33 17.66
CA ALA A 495 -20.91 -24.83 18.59
C ALA A 495 -20.45 -24.94 20.06
N TYR A 496 -19.14 -24.99 20.31
CA TYR A 496 -18.55 -25.09 21.66
C TYR A 496 -17.88 -23.80 22.12
N CYS A 497 -17.70 -22.83 21.22
CA CYS A 497 -17.04 -21.59 21.57
C CYS A 497 -17.91 -20.80 22.56
N THR A 498 -17.30 -20.33 23.63
CA THR A 498 -17.94 -19.55 24.70
C THR A 498 -18.35 -18.15 24.23
N ARG A 499 -17.72 -17.66 23.16
CA ARG A 499 -17.92 -16.32 22.60
C ARG A 499 -18.36 -16.37 21.13
N LYS A 500 -18.98 -15.28 20.69
CA LYS A 500 -19.51 -15.16 19.31
C LYS A 500 -18.36 -14.94 18.33
N ARG A 501 -18.19 -15.88 17.40
CA ARG A 501 -17.17 -15.77 16.34
C ARG A 501 -17.65 -15.02 15.10
N TYR A 502 -18.93 -14.62 15.02
CA TYR A 502 -19.49 -13.82 13.91
C TYR A 502 -19.02 -14.28 12.52
N GLN A 503 -19.13 -15.59 12.26
CA GLN A 503 -18.65 -16.28 11.05
C GLN A 503 -17.12 -16.33 10.81
N MET A 504 -16.30 -15.65 11.62
CA MET A 504 -14.84 -15.68 11.56
C MET A 504 -14.29 -16.99 12.13
N MET A 505 -14.10 -17.98 11.24
CA MET A 505 -13.54 -19.28 11.60
C MET A 505 -12.10 -19.49 11.08
N THR A 506 -11.60 -18.55 10.28
CA THR A 506 -10.26 -18.60 9.66
C THR A 506 -9.58 -17.23 9.71
N THR A 507 -8.27 -17.22 9.52
CA THR A 507 -7.40 -16.03 9.38
C THR A 507 -7.35 -15.50 7.95
N ASN A 508 -8.34 -15.82 7.11
CA ASN A 508 -8.34 -15.42 5.69
C ASN A 508 -8.28 -13.89 5.51
N ILE A 509 -8.81 -13.13 6.48
CA ILE A 509 -8.74 -11.67 6.45
C ILE A 509 -7.31 -11.16 6.66
N SER A 510 -6.54 -11.79 7.55
CA SER A 510 -5.13 -11.46 7.76
C SER A 510 -4.28 -11.90 6.57
N GLU A 511 -4.52 -13.09 6.02
CA GLU A 511 -3.85 -13.57 4.80
C GLU A 511 -4.11 -12.62 3.61
N SER A 512 -5.33 -12.11 3.47
CA SER A 512 -5.70 -11.14 2.43
C SER A 512 -5.03 -9.78 2.64
N LEU A 513 -4.95 -9.29 3.88
CA LEU A 513 -4.23 -8.06 4.21
C LEU A 513 -2.73 -8.20 3.93
N ASN A 514 -2.13 -9.33 4.30
CA ASN A 514 -0.72 -9.63 4.02
C ASN A 514 -0.43 -9.76 2.52
N ALA A 515 -1.40 -10.22 1.72
CA ALA A 515 -1.29 -10.23 0.27
C ALA A 515 -1.28 -8.80 -0.33
N VAL A 516 -2.09 -7.88 0.21
CA VAL A 516 -2.09 -6.46 -0.20
C VAL A 516 -0.74 -5.81 0.11
N LEU A 517 -0.14 -6.13 1.25
CA LEU A 517 1.14 -5.56 1.69
C LEU A 517 2.36 -6.26 1.08
N LYS A 518 2.17 -7.18 0.13
CA LYS A 518 3.25 -8.02 -0.40
C LYS A 518 4.41 -7.23 -1.00
N GLU A 519 4.13 -6.17 -1.75
CA GLU A 519 5.16 -5.32 -2.38
C GLU A 519 5.76 -4.33 -1.38
N SER A 520 4.94 -3.76 -0.48
CA SER A 520 5.42 -2.82 0.54
C SER A 520 6.49 -3.43 1.46
N ARG A 521 6.54 -4.75 1.64
CA ARG A 521 7.51 -5.46 2.49
C ARG A 521 8.95 -5.45 1.97
N ASP A 522 9.14 -5.09 0.70
CA ASP A 522 10.44 -4.91 0.09
C ASP A 522 11.00 -3.49 0.36
N LEU A 523 10.17 -2.56 0.87
CA LEU A 523 10.55 -1.17 1.12
C LEU A 523 11.36 -0.99 2.43
N PRO A 524 12.18 0.07 2.53
CA PRO A 524 12.72 0.54 3.80
C PRO A 524 11.62 0.82 4.83
N VAL A 525 11.92 0.70 6.13
CA VAL A 525 10.93 0.70 7.21
C VAL A 525 10.00 1.93 7.22
N ALA A 526 10.54 3.14 7.02
CA ALA A 526 9.73 4.36 6.99
C ALA A 526 8.83 4.41 5.74
N ALA A 527 9.34 3.97 4.59
CA ALA A 527 8.57 3.88 3.35
C ALA A 527 7.49 2.79 3.44
N LEU A 528 7.75 1.68 4.13
CA LEU A 528 6.76 0.66 4.44
C LEU A 528 5.63 1.22 5.32
N LEU A 529 5.96 1.94 6.40
CA LEU A 529 4.96 2.56 7.28
C LEU A 529 4.12 3.60 6.53
N ASP A 530 4.74 4.43 5.69
CA ASP A 530 4.01 5.39 4.85
C ASP A 530 3.15 4.69 3.79
N SER A 531 3.65 3.61 3.18
CA SER A 531 2.88 2.78 2.23
C SER A 531 1.61 2.21 2.88
N ILE A 532 1.72 1.68 4.11
CA ILE A 532 0.55 1.23 4.89
C ILE A 532 -0.43 2.38 5.10
N ARG A 533 0.05 3.56 5.53
CA ARG A 533 -0.79 4.76 5.72
C ARG A 533 -1.52 5.14 4.42
N GLN A 534 -0.83 5.16 3.27
CA GLN A 534 -1.43 5.47 1.97
C GLN A 534 -2.52 4.47 1.57
N ILE A 535 -2.28 3.17 1.75
CA ILE A 535 -3.27 2.12 1.47
C ILE A 535 -4.54 2.34 2.28
N LEU A 536 -4.40 2.57 3.59
CA LEU A 536 -5.53 2.78 4.49
C LEU A 536 -6.28 4.07 4.17
N GLN A 537 -5.57 5.15 3.82
CA GLN A 537 -6.19 6.40 3.39
C GLN A 537 -7.10 6.20 2.18
N ASN A 538 -6.61 5.49 1.15
CA ASN A 538 -7.40 5.20 -0.05
C ASN A 538 -8.61 4.32 0.28
N TRP A 539 -8.42 3.26 1.08
CA TRP A 539 -9.51 2.37 1.48
C TRP A 539 -10.61 3.11 2.23
N PHE A 540 -10.26 3.96 3.20
CA PHE A 540 -11.25 4.71 3.96
C PHE A 540 -11.94 5.79 3.13
N TYR A 541 -11.22 6.44 2.20
CA TYR A 541 -11.82 7.37 1.27
C TYR A 541 -12.87 6.70 0.37
N ASP A 542 -12.53 5.55 -0.23
CA ASP A 542 -13.45 4.80 -1.09
C ASP A 542 -14.65 4.25 -0.31
N ARG A 543 -14.42 3.70 0.88
CA ARG A 543 -15.51 3.23 1.75
C ARG A 543 -16.44 4.36 2.17
N ARG A 544 -15.90 5.55 2.49
CA ARG A 544 -16.72 6.73 2.80
C ARG A 544 -17.61 7.11 1.61
N LYS A 545 -17.09 7.11 0.38
CA LYS A 545 -17.90 7.36 -0.82
C LYS A 545 -19.04 6.37 -0.96
N VAL A 546 -18.76 5.08 -0.77
CA VAL A 546 -19.79 4.03 -0.83
C VAL A 546 -20.83 4.23 0.27
N ALA A 547 -20.40 4.54 1.50
CA ALA A 547 -21.29 4.78 2.64
C ALA A 547 -22.23 5.98 2.39
N CYS A 548 -21.74 7.09 1.80
CA CYS A 548 -22.57 8.24 1.45
C CYS A 548 -23.67 7.93 0.41
N CYS A 549 -23.53 6.84 -0.34
CA CYS A 549 -24.50 6.40 -1.34
C CYS A 549 -25.48 5.34 -0.80
N MET A 550 -25.34 4.90 0.45
CA MET A 550 -26.25 3.92 1.05
C MET A 550 -27.64 4.54 1.25
N ARG A 551 -28.68 3.79 0.88
CA ARG A 551 -30.09 4.25 0.88
C ARG A 551 -30.91 3.67 2.03
N THR A 552 -30.41 2.66 2.70
CA THR A 552 -31.07 2.01 3.83
C THR A 552 -30.24 2.21 5.09
N VAL A 553 -30.84 1.92 6.24
CA VAL A 553 -30.15 1.94 7.54
C VAL A 553 -29.12 0.81 7.65
N LEU A 554 -29.22 -0.21 6.79
CA LEU A 554 -28.33 -1.36 6.76
C LEU A 554 -27.22 -1.18 5.71
N THR A 555 -26.09 -1.83 5.95
CA THR A 555 -25.03 -1.93 4.94
C THR A 555 -25.49 -2.77 3.76
N SER A 556 -24.90 -2.55 2.59
CA SER A 556 -25.23 -3.32 1.38
C SER A 556 -25.10 -4.83 1.56
N TRP A 557 -24.07 -5.27 2.32
CA TRP A 557 -23.92 -6.69 2.66
C TRP A 557 -25.04 -7.20 3.57
N ALA A 558 -25.37 -6.48 4.65
CA ALA A 558 -26.41 -6.91 5.58
C ALA A 558 -27.80 -6.95 4.91
N GLU A 559 -28.10 -5.97 4.07
CA GLU A 559 -29.31 -5.95 3.24
C GLU A 559 -29.35 -7.16 2.27
N GLY A 560 -28.22 -7.48 1.64
CA GLY A 560 -28.08 -8.64 0.77
C GLY A 560 -28.29 -9.96 1.52
N GLU A 561 -27.69 -10.10 2.70
CA GLU A 561 -27.84 -11.28 3.55
C GLU A 561 -29.29 -11.47 3.99
N LEU A 562 -29.96 -10.40 4.45
CA LEU A 562 -31.38 -10.47 4.82
C LEU A 562 -32.28 -10.84 3.64
N ARG A 563 -31.97 -10.41 2.41
CA ARG A 563 -32.71 -10.82 1.21
C ARG A 563 -32.55 -12.31 0.93
N ILE A 564 -31.34 -12.87 1.10
CA ILE A 564 -31.09 -14.31 0.97
C ILE A 564 -31.87 -15.08 2.03
N GLN A 565 -31.77 -14.66 3.30
CA GLN A 565 -32.48 -15.30 4.40
C GLN A 565 -34.01 -15.21 4.22
N HIS A 566 -34.52 -14.06 3.75
CA HIS A 566 -35.93 -13.91 3.41
C HIS A 566 -36.35 -14.83 2.26
N GLN A 567 -35.53 -14.96 1.21
CA GLN A 567 -35.84 -15.86 0.10
C GLN A 567 -35.93 -17.32 0.59
N ASN A 568 -35.01 -17.72 1.48
CA ASN A 568 -35.04 -19.04 2.11
C ASN A 568 -36.27 -19.24 3.01
N SER A 569 -36.74 -18.18 3.67
CA SER A 569 -37.87 -18.26 4.61
C SER A 569 -39.23 -18.48 3.94
N ARG A 570 -39.34 -18.28 2.62
CA ARG A 570 -40.62 -18.26 1.88
C ARG A 570 -41.36 -19.59 1.89
N SER A 571 -40.64 -20.71 1.96
CA SER A 571 -41.23 -22.06 1.99
C SER A 571 -41.60 -22.52 3.40
N PHE A 572 -41.26 -21.75 4.43
CA PHE A 572 -41.43 -22.20 5.81
C PHE A 572 -42.86 -22.00 6.29
N THR A 573 -43.32 -22.96 7.11
CA THR A 573 -44.62 -22.85 7.80
C THR A 573 -44.38 -22.39 9.22
N VAL A 574 -45.12 -21.36 9.65
CA VAL A 574 -44.99 -20.76 10.98
C VAL A 574 -46.27 -21.01 11.77
N ASN A 575 -46.13 -21.60 12.96
CA ASN A 575 -47.20 -21.80 13.92
C ASN A 575 -46.86 -21.02 15.19
N ALA A 576 -47.75 -20.14 15.63
CA ALA A 576 -47.58 -19.44 16.90
C ALA A 576 -47.76 -20.43 18.06
N ILE A 577 -46.85 -20.39 19.04
CA ILE A 577 -46.98 -21.10 20.31
C ILE A 577 -47.60 -20.13 21.34
N ASN A 578 -47.05 -18.92 21.41
CA ASN A 578 -47.56 -17.79 22.19
C ASN A 578 -47.16 -16.46 21.52
N ASP A 579 -47.26 -15.33 22.22
CA ASP A 579 -46.97 -14.00 21.66
C ASP A 579 -45.50 -13.77 21.28
N VAL A 580 -44.56 -14.55 21.85
CA VAL A 580 -43.12 -14.38 21.63
C VAL A 580 -42.43 -15.61 21.05
N GLU A 581 -43.05 -16.80 21.16
CA GLU A 581 -42.50 -18.07 20.69
C GLU A 581 -43.28 -18.64 19.50
N PHE A 582 -42.55 -19.10 18.51
CA PHE A 582 -43.10 -19.62 17.26
C PHE A 582 -42.38 -20.90 16.85
N GLN A 583 -43.15 -21.90 16.44
CA GLN A 583 -42.64 -23.08 15.76
C GLN A 583 -42.53 -22.80 14.26
N VAL A 584 -41.36 -23.03 13.69
CA VAL A 584 -41.08 -22.88 12.26
C VAL A 584 -40.73 -24.25 11.69
N ILE A 585 -41.47 -24.67 10.67
CA ILE A 585 -41.27 -25.92 9.94
C ILE A 585 -40.50 -25.62 8.66
N ASP A 586 -39.27 -26.10 8.58
CA ASP A 586 -38.39 -26.07 7.41
C ASP A 586 -38.24 -27.51 6.89
N GLY A 587 -39.02 -27.85 5.86
CA GLY A 587 -39.09 -29.19 5.30
C GLY A 587 -39.51 -30.22 6.36
N ARG A 588 -38.57 -31.09 6.77
CA ARG A 588 -38.78 -32.12 7.81
C ARG A 588 -38.24 -31.72 9.19
N LYS A 589 -37.58 -30.58 9.29
CA LYS A 589 -37.01 -30.08 10.55
C LYS A 589 -37.95 -29.05 11.17
N GLN A 590 -37.91 -28.97 12.49
CA GLN A 590 -38.69 -28.00 13.26
C GLN A 590 -37.73 -27.17 14.09
N PHE A 591 -38.00 -25.87 14.13
CA PHE A 591 -37.22 -24.89 14.87
C PHE A 591 -38.14 -24.05 15.74
N ILE A 592 -37.62 -23.59 16.88
CA ILE A 592 -38.32 -22.63 17.74
C ILE A 592 -37.63 -21.29 17.57
N VAL A 593 -38.42 -20.25 17.30
CA VAL A 593 -37.99 -18.85 17.24
C VAL A 593 -38.60 -18.13 18.43
N ARG A 594 -37.78 -17.37 19.16
CA ARG A 594 -38.18 -16.55 20.29
C ARG A 594 -37.82 -15.10 20.03
N LEU A 595 -38.83 -14.25 19.88
CA LEU A 595 -38.65 -12.85 19.47
C LEU A 595 -38.16 -11.93 20.59
N ASP A 596 -38.56 -12.22 21.83
CA ASP A 596 -38.20 -11.46 23.02
C ASP A 596 -36.69 -11.44 23.31
N CYS A 597 -36.03 -12.56 23.03
CA CYS A 597 -34.59 -12.76 23.24
C CYS A 597 -33.80 -12.89 21.92
N LYS A 598 -34.42 -12.63 20.76
CA LYS A 598 -33.78 -12.72 19.42
C LYS A 598 -33.07 -14.05 19.19
N SER A 599 -33.73 -15.14 19.55
CA SER A 599 -33.13 -16.48 19.61
C SER A 599 -33.82 -17.44 18.63
N CYS A 600 -33.07 -18.38 18.08
CA CYS A 600 -33.63 -19.48 17.30
C CYS A 600 -32.88 -20.78 17.60
N THR A 601 -33.57 -21.92 17.65
CA THR A 601 -32.92 -23.23 17.90
C THR A 601 -31.94 -23.66 16.80
N CYS A 602 -31.87 -22.96 15.68
CA CYS A 602 -30.78 -23.12 14.70
C CYS A 602 -29.47 -22.43 15.10
N CYS A 603 -29.47 -21.63 16.18
CA CYS A 603 -28.38 -20.83 16.75
C CYS A 603 -27.76 -19.77 15.81
N VAL A 604 -28.25 -19.62 14.57
CA VAL A 604 -27.72 -18.64 13.63
C VAL A 604 -27.97 -17.21 14.11
N TRP A 605 -29.20 -16.90 14.56
CA TRP A 605 -29.54 -15.56 15.05
C TRP A 605 -28.77 -15.23 16.33
N ASP A 606 -28.63 -16.21 17.22
CA ASP A 606 -27.94 -16.11 18.49
C ASP A 606 -26.44 -15.81 18.33
N LEU A 607 -25.78 -16.44 17.34
CA LEU A 607 -24.33 -16.38 17.18
C LEU A 607 -23.85 -15.32 16.17
N ASP A 608 -24.60 -15.09 15.09
CA ASP A 608 -24.23 -14.12 14.06
C ASP A 608 -24.90 -12.75 14.25
N GLU A 609 -25.90 -12.67 15.15
CA GLU A 609 -26.70 -11.47 15.46
C GLU A 609 -27.46 -10.89 14.26
N ILE A 610 -27.62 -11.69 13.22
CA ILE A 610 -28.45 -11.40 12.04
C ILE A 610 -29.62 -12.39 12.04
N PRO A 611 -30.87 -11.92 11.85
CA PRO A 611 -32.03 -12.80 11.73
C PRO A 611 -31.82 -13.90 10.69
N CYS A 612 -31.93 -15.15 11.13
CA CYS A 612 -31.90 -16.30 10.24
C CYS A 612 -33.21 -16.40 9.43
N ALA A 613 -33.24 -17.26 8.40
CA ALA A 613 -34.45 -17.51 7.63
C ALA A 613 -35.67 -17.88 8.50
N HIS A 614 -35.49 -18.65 9.58
CA HIS A 614 -36.59 -18.98 10.50
C HIS A 614 -37.14 -17.74 11.21
N ALA A 615 -36.25 -16.87 11.70
CA ALA A 615 -36.62 -15.62 12.34
C ALA A 615 -37.37 -14.69 11.39
N LEU A 616 -36.87 -14.56 10.15
CA LEU A 616 -37.52 -13.76 9.11
C LEU A 616 -38.89 -14.31 8.71
N ALA A 617 -39.09 -15.63 8.71
CA ALA A 617 -40.40 -16.24 8.47
C ALA A 617 -41.45 -15.74 9.47
N VAL A 618 -41.04 -15.54 10.73
CA VAL A 618 -41.90 -15.03 11.79
C VAL A 618 -42.08 -13.51 11.66
N LEU A 619 -40.99 -12.76 11.48
CA LEU A 619 -40.99 -11.29 11.44
C LEU A 619 -41.75 -10.70 10.23
N LEU A 620 -41.70 -11.37 9.08
CA LEU A 620 -42.24 -10.84 7.80
C LEU A 620 -43.65 -11.33 7.47
N ARG A 621 -44.25 -12.21 8.28
CA ARG A 621 -45.68 -12.52 8.15
C ARG A 621 -46.49 -11.44 8.87
N PRO A 622 -47.28 -10.61 8.15
CA PRO A 622 -47.97 -9.48 8.74
C PRO A 622 -49.14 -9.95 9.60
N VAL A 623 -49.17 -9.43 10.83
CA VAL A 623 -50.24 -9.41 11.84
C VAL A 623 -50.90 -10.76 12.11
N GLY A 624 -50.72 -11.24 13.34
CA GLY A 624 -51.43 -12.40 13.87
C GLY A 624 -52.96 -12.29 13.72
N ASN A 625 -53.66 -13.35 14.10
CA ASN A 625 -55.12 -13.41 14.03
C ASN A 625 -55.77 -12.11 14.56
N HIS A 626 -56.77 -11.58 13.85
CA HIS A 626 -57.48 -10.34 14.18
C HIS A 626 -58.05 -10.33 15.62
N ALA A 627 -58.24 -11.49 16.22
CA ALA A 627 -58.59 -11.66 17.62
C ALA A 627 -57.54 -11.12 18.62
N ASN A 628 -56.28 -10.94 18.20
CA ASN A 628 -55.14 -10.59 19.06
C ASN A 628 -54.64 -9.15 18.85
N TRP A 629 -55.34 -8.33 18.06
CA TRP A 629 -54.94 -6.93 17.85
C TRP A 629 -55.38 -6.10 19.06
N LYS A 630 -54.44 -5.45 19.76
CA LYS A 630 -54.78 -4.48 20.81
C LYS A 630 -55.39 -3.23 20.17
N SER A 631 -56.54 -2.79 20.66
CA SER A 631 -57.19 -1.55 20.23
C SER A 631 -56.31 -0.36 20.60
N ILE A 632 -55.68 0.27 19.60
CA ILE A 632 -55.09 1.59 19.76
C ILE A 632 -56.28 2.54 19.79
N GLY A 633 -56.44 3.30 20.89
CA GLY A 633 -57.58 4.20 21.14
C GLY A 633 -57.65 5.38 20.17
N ILE A 634 -57.84 5.10 18.89
CA ILE A 634 -58.12 6.07 17.83
C ILE A 634 -59.64 6.10 17.70
N GLU A 635 -60.27 7.19 18.13
CA GLU A 635 -61.71 7.44 18.07
C GLU A 635 -62.25 7.65 16.64
N ASN A 636 -61.67 7.01 15.63
CA ASN A 636 -62.23 7.01 14.28
C ASN A 636 -63.12 5.79 14.11
N ASN A 637 -64.37 5.89 14.58
CA ASN A 637 -65.42 4.92 14.30
C ASN A 637 -65.73 4.92 12.79
N ILE A 638 -65.00 4.12 12.03
CA ILE A 638 -65.29 3.86 10.62
C ILE A 638 -66.56 2.99 10.58
N LEU A 639 -67.68 3.59 10.21
CA LEU A 639 -68.94 2.88 10.04
C LEU A 639 -68.89 1.99 8.79
N PRO A 640 -69.58 0.83 8.80
CA PRO A 640 -69.69 0.00 7.61
C PRO A 640 -70.37 0.77 6.47
N PRO A 641 -70.08 0.44 5.20
CA PRO A 641 -70.78 1.04 4.08
C PRO A 641 -72.29 0.81 4.23
N THR A 642 -73.08 1.86 3.98
CA THR A 642 -74.54 1.75 3.95
C THR A 642 -74.97 0.61 3.03
N PHE A 643 -75.75 -0.33 3.56
CA PHE A 643 -76.19 -1.52 2.85
C PHE A 643 -76.93 -1.15 1.56
N LYS A 644 -76.30 -1.39 0.41
CA LYS A 644 -76.94 -1.32 -0.92
C LYS A 644 -77.20 -2.73 -1.41
N ARG A 645 -78.47 -3.13 -1.44
CA ARG A 645 -78.87 -4.41 -2.04
C ARG A 645 -78.75 -4.28 -3.57
N GLN A 646 -77.79 -4.96 -4.18
CA GLN A 646 -77.74 -5.06 -5.64
C GLN A 646 -79.02 -5.74 -6.15
N ALA A 647 -79.59 -5.23 -7.24
CA ALA A 647 -80.79 -5.79 -7.84
C ALA A 647 -80.49 -7.19 -8.41
N GLY A 648 -81.25 -8.20 -7.97
CA GLY A 648 -81.10 -9.59 -8.40
C GLY A 648 -80.96 -10.57 -7.23
N ARG A 649 -81.56 -11.76 -7.37
CA ARG A 649 -81.45 -12.83 -6.36
C ARG A 649 -80.01 -13.35 -6.34
N PRO A 650 -79.31 -13.37 -5.18
CA PRO A 650 -78.01 -14.00 -5.07
C PRO A 650 -78.09 -15.45 -5.53
N ARG A 651 -77.33 -15.82 -6.56
CA ARG A 651 -77.33 -17.19 -7.10
C ARG A 651 -76.71 -18.11 -6.05
N LYS A 652 -77.54 -18.97 -5.43
CA LYS A 652 -77.10 -19.96 -4.43
C LYS A 652 -76.54 -21.24 -5.04
N GLN A 653 -76.72 -21.45 -6.34
CA GLN A 653 -76.21 -22.62 -7.04
C GLN A 653 -75.14 -22.19 -8.04
N ARG A 654 -74.02 -22.89 -7.99
CA ARG A 654 -72.94 -22.79 -8.97
C ARG A 654 -73.49 -23.14 -10.36
N ILE A 655 -73.12 -22.35 -11.36
CA ILE A 655 -73.35 -22.68 -12.77
C ILE A 655 -72.33 -23.75 -13.13
N LEU A 656 -72.79 -24.91 -13.56
CA LEU A 656 -71.94 -26.02 -13.97
C LEU A 656 -71.39 -25.74 -15.38
N SER A 657 -70.15 -26.15 -15.63
CA SER A 657 -69.51 -26.04 -16.95
C SER A 657 -70.11 -27.06 -17.93
N ILE A 658 -70.00 -26.79 -19.24
CA ILE A 658 -70.46 -27.71 -20.29
C ILE A 658 -69.74 -29.07 -20.11
N GLY A 659 -70.50 -30.13 -19.83
CA GLY A 659 -70.00 -31.48 -19.57
C GLY A 659 -70.15 -31.98 -18.12
N GLU A 660 -70.40 -31.10 -17.14
CA GLU A 660 -70.65 -31.50 -15.74
C GLU A 660 -72.09 -32.03 -15.57
N LYS A 661 -72.26 -33.32 -15.23
CA LYS A 661 -73.56 -33.90 -14.90
C LYS A 661 -73.94 -33.61 -13.44
N LYS A 662 -75.16 -33.09 -13.23
CA LYS A 662 -75.73 -32.79 -11.92
C LYS A 662 -75.95 -34.09 -11.13
N SER A 663 -75.32 -34.27 -9.96
CA SER A 663 -75.69 -35.38 -9.08
C SER A 663 -76.99 -35.04 -8.35
N HIS A 664 -77.98 -35.93 -8.43
CA HIS A 664 -79.23 -35.76 -7.69
C HIS A 664 -79.05 -36.37 -6.29
N SER A 665 -79.17 -35.54 -5.26
CA SER A 665 -79.21 -36.00 -3.87
C SER A 665 -80.33 -37.03 -3.69
N ARG A 666 -79.99 -38.22 -3.20
CA ARG A 666 -80.96 -39.27 -2.86
C ARG A 666 -81.53 -39.03 -1.46
N CYS A 667 -82.83 -39.25 -1.30
CA CYS A 667 -83.52 -39.12 -0.03
C CYS A 667 -82.94 -40.12 0.99
N SER A 668 -82.50 -39.67 2.16
CA SER A 668 -81.91 -40.55 3.18
C SER A 668 -82.91 -41.46 3.90
N HIS A 669 -84.19 -41.48 3.50
CA HIS A 669 -85.25 -42.30 4.08
C HIS A 669 -85.69 -43.45 3.16
N CYS A 670 -85.81 -43.18 1.85
CA CYS A 670 -86.20 -44.18 0.86
C CYS A 670 -85.14 -44.41 -0.25
N HIS A 671 -84.00 -43.71 -0.18
CA HIS A 671 -82.88 -43.73 -1.13
C HIS A 671 -83.22 -43.39 -2.60
N ARG A 672 -84.43 -42.91 -2.90
CA ARG A 672 -84.81 -42.43 -4.24
C ARG A 672 -84.37 -40.96 -4.44
N ALA A 673 -84.01 -40.62 -5.69
CA ALA A 673 -83.64 -39.25 -6.07
C ALA A 673 -84.89 -38.35 -6.23
N GLY A 674 -84.70 -37.03 -6.17
CA GLY A 674 -85.73 -36.04 -6.53
C GLY A 674 -86.53 -35.46 -5.35
N HIS A 675 -86.29 -35.91 -4.12
CA HIS A 675 -86.87 -35.33 -2.90
C HIS A 675 -85.94 -35.56 -1.70
N ASN A 676 -86.21 -34.88 -0.58
CA ASN A 676 -85.47 -35.03 0.67
C ASN A 676 -86.34 -35.75 1.73
N ARG A 677 -85.72 -36.15 2.86
CA ARG A 677 -86.39 -36.89 3.94
C ARG A 677 -87.65 -36.20 4.48
N ARG A 678 -87.66 -34.86 4.54
CA ARG A 678 -88.80 -34.09 5.06
C ARG A 678 -90.05 -34.20 4.20
N ASN A 679 -89.88 -34.40 2.90
CA ASN A 679 -90.99 -34.46 1.93
C ASN A 679 -91.18 -35.87 1.37
N CYS A 680 -90.65 -36.89 2.06
CA CYS A 680 -90.72 -38.27 1.62
C CYS A 680 -92.11 -38.84 1.88
N LYS A 681 -92.84 -39.17 0.81
CA LYS A 681 -94.15 -39.86 0.87
C LYS A 681 -94.03 -41.38 0.76
N PHE A 682 -92.80 -41.90 0.67
CA PHE A 682 -92.53 -43.32 0.51
C PHE A 682 -92.13 -43.93 1.86
N PRO A 683 -92.57 -45.17 2.15
CA PRO A 683 -92.17 -45.87 3.37
C PRO A 683 -90.64 -46.03 3.44
N PRO A 684 -90.08 -46.21 4.65
CA PRO A 684 -88.65 -46.43 4.81
C PRO A 684 -88.23 -47.66 4.00
N PHE A 685 -87.05 -47.59 3.39
CA PHE A 685 -86.52 -48.69 2.61
C PHE A 685 -86.22 -49.86 3.56
N LEU A 686 -87.06 -50.90 3.54
CA LEU A 686 -86.74 -52.18 4.16
C LEU A 686 -85.61 -52.81 3.33
N GLN A 687 -84.52 -53.18 4.00
CA GLN A 687 -83.38 -53.87 3.37
C GLN A 687 -83.78 -55.26 2.87
#